data_AF-A0A6V7TKZ3-F1
#
_entry.id   AF-A0A6V7TKZ3-F1
#
_cell.length_a   1.000
_cell.length_b   1.000
_cell.length_c   1.000
_cell.angle_alpha   90.00
_cell.angle_beta   90.00
_cell.angle_gamma   90.00
#
_symmetry.space_group_name_H-M   'P 1'
#
loop_
_entity.id
_entity.type
_entity.pdbx_description
1 polymer ?
#
loop_
_entity_poly.entity_id
_entity_poly.type
_entity_poly.pdbx_seq_one_letter_code
_entity_poly.pdbx_strand_id
1 'polypeptide(L)'
;MPSVPHWQKRNAAAGVEDMVLLRQLNDDAIVENLRKRLAARLIFTYIGPVLVSVNPFADVQKFGETEMEQYQGAAQYENPPHIFSLADSMFRNLMIDRERQCVIISGESGAGKTVAAKHIMSYLAHSSGGGQRVQGLKETILKTNPLLEAFGNAATMRNWNSSRFGKYVEIVFSLGGEPLGGRISSFLLEKSRVAQTARGERNFHIFYQLIEGADKELSKAFGLAKATNYNYLNCSDCYEAENTNDGRSFVETKDAMTAIGLDENIQRQCLSVVAATLHIGNINFVESDGDGFATIADEQFLQFPAFLLGITPEAIKENLTRRQLQSKWGANIEQVEVRHNKEQAAYTRNAWAKALYSKLFEFLVTSVNRALNVDDRRHSLDLSIGVLDIYGFEVFEWNGFEQFCINFVNEKLQQIFIELTLKAEQEEYMAEGIQWTTVEFFNNKIVCDLIEAKRPPGIMPILDDVCAQIHGQSDGVDILMLNKLSKQLLGHEHFRPGSDNFLVRHYAGEVLYQVEGFCDRNRDILHSDLVHLMLGSKNPFMRQLFEGCIPSDPNKKPTSASSKIRSQANHLMESLMCCVPHYVRCIKPNERKRALDFDEERVLHQVRYLGLRENIRVRRAGFAYRRLFERFIWRYSIICKGSENKLKNKDPRHDCEIICETAQISPEEFRLGNTKIFIRSPESLFLLEEARERRFDAFARIIQRIFKRFAAKRNLRKQKDEASELYRGLKERNRHSLERRFVADYIGLDHHPGLQAIVGGRRERIFFAASVTKYDRRFRPTRTDLLLTTKAIFLVGREALKEGTNAGKMVESLKRKIPFASLNAVLVSSFQDDFLLLVVTSEYSSLLETPLKTEFLAALNKRLKENFRQSSLPLQITDKFIIQLKQLRPAMLPNAFPKAAISLFTGGNERIVEFRKEKRHNSKVDERFWFQMGKYLIFWLLMDYLQIVPSSNYKISSNGISNQINNLNKQHNLISNKNNISNQQIKQKAAAPPPLKPKPMVKPITSNPVLRAIYPYEAQDIDELSFTKDQLIELIEKDESGWWTGRLMVQGGKTGLLPANYVEEVKL
;
A
#
# COMPACT_ATOMS: atom_id res chain seq x y z
N MET A 1 -9.60 41.96 -5.29
CA MET A 1 -9.24 40.98 -4.24
C MET A 1 -10.09 39.74 -4.43
N PRO A 2 -9.54 38.61 -4.88
CA PRO A 2 -10.28 37.36 -4.96
C PRO A 2 -10.30 36.68 -3.57
N SER A 3 -11.45 36.11 -3.22
CA SER A 3 -11.70 35.43 -1.95
C SER A 3 -10.90 34.14 -1.81
N VAL A 4 -10.20 33.98 -0.69
CA VAL A 4 -9.55 32.74 -0.24
C VAL A 4 -10.48 31.52 -0.41
N PRO A 5 -10.03 30.40 -1.01
CA PRO A 5 -10.84 29.19 -1.22
C PRO A 5 -11.52 28.67 0.05
N HIS A 6 -12.69 28.05 -0.10
CA HIS A 6 -13.58 27.68 1.01
C HIS A 6 -12.97 26.66 2.01
N TRP A 7 -11.98 25.86 1.60
CA TRP A 7 -11.34 24.86 2.47
C TRP A 7 -10.24 25.46 3.38
N GLN A 8 -9.46 26.45 2.90
CA GLN A 8 -8.50 27.18 3.74
C GLN A 8 -9.18 28.03 4.83
N LYS A 9 -10.44 28.42 4.62
CA LYS A 9 -11.22 29.16 5.63
C LYS A 9 -11.48 28.37 6.92
N ARG A 10 -11.38 27.03 6.90
CA ARG A 10 -11.61 26.23 8.12
C ARG A 10 -10.47 26.33 9.15
N ASN A 11 -9.24 26.69 8.74
CA ASN A 11 -8.06 26.69 9.61
C ASN A 11 -7.15 27.94 9.52
N ALA A 12 -7.59 29.04 8.89
CA ALA A 12 -6.75 30.23 8.70
C ALA A 12 -6.16 30.83 10.01
N ALA A 13 -6.75 30.55 11.16
CA ALA A 13 -6.23 30.95 12.47
C ALA A 13 -5.03 30.10 12.97
N ALA A 14 -4.81 28.91 12.40
CA ALA A 14 -3.85 27.92 12.90
C ALA A 14 -2.49 27.92 12.14
N GLY A 15 -2.27 28.86 11.22
CA GLY A 15 -1.10 28.91 10.34
C GLY A 15 -1.34 28.26 8.97
N VAL A 16 -0.28 28.22 8.15
CA VAL A 16 -0.31 27.73 6.77
C VAL A 16 0.08 26.25 6.72
N GLU A 17 -0.70 25.44 5.99
CA GLU A 17 -0.49 23.99 5.85
C GLU A 17 0.72 23.63 4.96
N ASP A 18 0.98 24.41 3.91
CA ASP A 18 2.18 24.33 3.07
C ASP A 18 2.98 25.63 3.15
N MET A 19 4.21 25.54 3.66
CA MET A 19 5.08 26.70 3.87
C MET A 19 5.56 27.34 2.56
N VAL A 20 5.42 26.66 1.42
CA VAL A 20 5.59 27.27 0.09
C VAL A 20 4.64 28.47 -0.08
N LEU A 21 3.51 28.52 0.63
CA LEU A 21 2.50 29.59 0.54
C LEU A 21 2.70 30.75 1.56
N LEU A 22 3.76 30.75 2.40
CA LEU A 22 4.05 31.86 3.32
C LEU A 22 4.21 33.23 2.60
N ARG A 23 3.71 34.33 3.15
CA ARG A 23 3.86 35.63 2.47
C ARG A 23 5.31 36.15 2.42
N GLN A 24 6.06 35.94 3.50
CA GLN A 24 7.47 36.34 3.63
C GLN A 24 8.32 35.09 3.85
N LEU A 25 9.48 35.03 3.20
CA LEU A 25 10.44 33.95 3.35
C LEU A 25 11.61 34.42 4.23
N ASN A 26 11.41 34.34 5.54
CA ASN A 26 12.45 34.52 6.56
C ASN A 26 12.38 33.36 7.56
N ASP A 27 13.48 33.10 8.27
CA ASP A 27 13.55 32.02 9.26
C ASP A 27 12.47 32.22 10.34
N ASP A 28 12.26 33.46 10.76
CA ASP A 28 11.29 33.80 11.81
C ASP A 28 9.85 33.46 11.42
N ALA A 29 9.43 33.68 10.16
CA ALA A 29 8.07 33.29 9.73
C ALA A 29 7.90 31.77 9.68
N ILE A 30 8.95 31.01 9.37
CA ILE A 30 8.91 29.55 9.40
C ILE A 30 8.71 29.08 10.84
N VAL A 31 9.53 29.58 11.77
CA VAL A 31 9.44 29.26 13.21
C VAL A 31 8.05 29.64 13.76
N GLU A 32 7.57 30.84 13.45
CA GLU A 32 6.27 31.33 13.90
C GLU A 32 5.10 30.49 13.35
N ASN A 33 5.20 30.02 12.10
CA ASN A 33 4.19 29.12 11.53
C ASN A 33 4.16 27.77 12.26
N LEU A 34 5.33 27.17 12.51
CA LEU A 34 5.45 25.92 13.25
C LEU A 34 4.92 26.06 14.68
N ARG A 35 5.21 27.18 15.34
CA ARG A 35 4.73 27.49 16.69
C ARG A 35 3.20 27.58 16.75
N LYS A 36 2.56 28.32 15.83
CA LYS A 36 1.09 28.42 15.74
C LYS A 36 0.43 27.08 15.51
N ARG A 37 0.98 26.26 14.61
CA ARG A 37 0.45 24.93 14.29
C ARG A 37 0.58 23.97 15.48
N LEU A 38 1.72 23.97 16.16
CA LEU A 38 1.91 23.16 17.37
C LEU A 38 0.94 23.56 18.48
N ALA A 39 0.73 24.87 18.70
CA ALA A 39 -0.24 25.38 19.66
C ALA A 39 -1.68 24.91 19.35
N ALA A 40 -2.00 24.74 18.06
CA ALA A 40 -3.26 24.17 17.58
C ALA A 40 -3.28 22.62 17.55
N ARG A 41 -2.26 21.95 18.08
CA ARG A 41 -2.09 20.48 18.07
C ARG A 41 -1.95 19.87 16.67
N LEU A 42 -1.47 20.67 15.71
CA LEU A 42 -1.15 20.24 14.35
C LEU A 42 0.36 20.08 14.21
N ILE A 43 0.83 18.83 14.21
CA ILE A 43 2.28 18.53 14.25
C ILE A 43 2.93 18.46 12.85
N PHE A 44 2.13 18.25 11.81
CA PHE A 44 2.60 18.04 10.45
C PHE A 44 2.41 19.30 9.59
N THR A 45 3.38 19.63 8.74
CA THR A 45 3.33 20.78 7.82
C THR A 45 4.06 20.44 6.52
N TYR A 46 3.54 20.84 5.36
CA TYR A 46 4.19 20.60 4.06
C TYR A 46 5.21 21.68 3.70
N ILE A 47 6.19 21.28 2.89
CA ILE A 47 7.01 22.12 2.01
C ILE A 47 6.98 21.43 0.64
N GLY A 48 5.93 21.69 -0.15
CA GLY A 48 5.66 20.90 -1.36
C GLY A 48 5.60 19.39 -1.07
N PRO A 49 6.49 18.55 -1.64
CA PRO A 49 6.52 17.10 -1.37
C PRO A 49 7.19 16.71 -0.05
N VAL A 50 7.86 17.65 0.64
CA VAL A 50 8.54 17.38 1.92
C VAL A 50 7.58 17.57 3.08
N LEU A 51 7.62 16.66 4.05
CA LEU A 51 6.80 16.74 5.26
C LEU A 51 7.65 17.13 6.47
N VAL A 52 7.27 18.20 7.15
CA VAL A 52 7.84 18.61 8.44
C VAL A 52 6.98 18.04 9.57
N SER A 53 7.61 17.45 10.58
CA SER A 53 6.97 16.86 11.76
C SER A 53 7.57 17.44 13.04
N VAL A 54 6.77 18.12 13.87
CA VAL A 54 7.21 18.69 15.15
C VAL A 54 6.78 17.75 16.28
N ASN A 55 7.73 17.25 17.07
CA ASN A 55 7.43 16.31 18.15
C ASN A 55 6.58 16.97 19.25
N PRO A 56 5.33 16.54 19.50
CA PRO A 56 4.49 17.20 20.49
C PRO A 56 4.79 16.87 21.96
N PHE A 57 5.59 15.82 22.23
CA PHE A 57 5.77 15.22 23.56
C PHE A 57 4.45 14.84 24.27
N ALA A 58 3.36 14.71 23.51
CA ALA A 58 2.03 14.33 23.98
C ALA A 58 1.27 13.62 22.87
N ASP A 59 0.23 12.88 23.24
CA ASP A 59 -0.66 12.25 22.27
C ASP A 59 -1.68 13.28 21.76
N VAL A 60 -1.35 13.95 20.65
CA VAL A 60 -2.16 15.05 20.06
C VAL A 60 -2.90 14.67 18.79
N GLN A 61 -2.54 13.58 18.13
CA GLN A 61 -3.18 13.12 16.89
C GLN A 61 -3.49 11.63 16.95
N LYS A 62 -4.66 11.26 16.44
CA LYS A 62 -5.11 9.88 16.37
C LYS A 62 -4.44 9.21 15.17
N PHE A 63 -3.54 8.27 15.43
CA PHE A 63 -2.95 7.40 14.40
C PHE A 63 -3.74 6.10 14.24
N GLY A 64 -5.07 6.17 14.32
CA GLY A 64 -5.96 5.03 14.29
C GLY A 64 -6.25 4.53 12.87
N GLU A 65 -6.94 3.39 12.78
CA GLU A 65 -7.40 2.84 11.51
C GLU A 65 -8.37 3.78 10.78
N THR A 66 -9.20 4.51 11.53
CA THR A 66 -10.12 5.51 10.99
C THR A 66 -9.41 6.60 10.19
N GLU A 67 -8.26 7.07 10.68
CA GLU A 67 -7.46 8.06 9.99
C GLU A 67 -6.73 7.41 8.79
N MET A 68 -6.24 6.17 8.91
CA MET A 68 -5.66 5.47 7.75
C MET A 68 -6.66 5.36 6.59
N GLU A 69 -7.91 4.99 6.87
CA GLU A 69 -8.99 4.94 5.87
C GLU A 69 -9.30 6.32 5.27
N GLN A 70 -9.24 7.39 6.06
CA GLN A 70 -9.45 8.76 5.58
C GLN A 70 -8.39 9.18 4.55
N TYR A 71 -7.14 8.78 4.75
CA TYR A 71 -6.02 9.12 3.84
C TYR A 71 -5.87 8.15 2.68
N GLN A 72 -6.52 6.99 2.72
CA GLN A 72 -6.38 5.96 1.69
C GLN A 72 -6.99 6.40 0.35
N GLY A 73 -6.15 6.53 -0.67
CA GLY A 73 -6.56 6.94 -2.01
C GLY A 73 -6.95 8.41 -2.15
N ALA A 74 -6.88 9.19 -1.07
CA ALA A 74 -7.14 10.62 -1.07
C ALA A 74 -6.01 11.39 -1.76
N ALA A 75 -6.33 12.47 -2.46
CA ALA A 75 -5.29 13.37 -2.96
C ALA A 75 -4.62 14.14 -1.81
N GLN A 76 -3.36 14.54 -1.98
CA GLN A 76 -2.57 15.22 -0.93
C GLN A 76 -3.24 16.51 -0.39
N TYR A 77 -4.10 17.14 -1.19
CA TYR A 77 -4.80 18.38 -0.84
C TYR A 77 -6.21 18.19 -0.26
N GLU A 78 -6.77 16.98 -0.31
CA GLU A 78 -8.13 16.72 0.21
C GLU A 78 -8.15 16.70 1.74
N ASN A 79 -7.03 16.26 2.33
CA ASN A 79 -6.87 16.09 3.77
C ASN A 79 -5.72 16.98 4.28
N PRO A 80 -5.74 17.38 5.57
CA PRO A 80 -4.67 18.19 6.14
C PRO A 80 -3.34 17.43 6.15
N PRO A 81 -2.20 18.14 6.27
CA PRO A 81 -0.89 17.52 6.26
C PRO A 81 -0.76 16.39 7.28
N HIS A 82 -0.35 15.22 6.82
CA HIS A 82 -0.20 14.04 7.66
C HIS A 82 0.79 13.04 7.07
N ILE A 83 1.40 12.23 7.94
CA ILE A 83 2.36 11.20 7.53
C ILE A 83 1.72 10.10 6.67
N PHE A 84 0.45 9.78 6.90
CA PHE A 84 -0.29 8.81 6.09
C PHE A 84 -0.53 9.29 4.65
N SER A 85 -0.66 10.60 4.42
CA SER A 85 -0.75 11.13 3.05
C SER A 85 0.54 10.87 2.27
N LEU A 86 1.71 11.02 2.92
CA LEU A 86 3.01 10.71 2.31
C LEU A 86 3.14 9.20 2.04
N ALA A 87 2.78 8.36 3.01
CA ALA A 87 2.81 6.91 2.85
C ALA A 87 1.86 6.41 1.74
N ASP A 88 0.66 7.00 1.63
CA ASP A 88 -0.31 6.71 0.56
C ASP A 88 0.22 7.13 -0.81
N SER A 89 0.79 8.34 -0.92
CA SER A 89 1.40 8.80 -2.17
C SER A 89 2.53 7.88 -2.62
N MET A 90 3.39 7.43 -1.69
CA MET A 90 4.45 6.46 -2.00
C MET A 90 3.86 5.15 -2.51
N PHE A 91 2.89 4.58 -1.80
CA PHE A 91 2.28 3.32 -2.17
C PHE A 91 1.55 3.41 -3.53
N ARG A 92 0.84 4.51 -3.81
CA ARG A 92 0.21 4.72 -5.10
C ARG A 92 1.20 4.91 -6.24
N ASN A 93 2.26 5.69 -6.04
CA ASN A 93 3.29 5.89 -7.06
C ASN A 93 3.98 4.56 -7.40
N LEU A 94 4.27 3.72 -6.39
CA LEU A 94 4.77 2.36 -6.60
C LEU A 94 3.83 1.54 -7.49
N MET A 95 2.52 1.57 -7.22
CA MET A 95 1.53 0.76 -7.92
C MET A 95 1.19 1.27 -9.33
N ILE A 96 1.16 2.59 -9.51
CA ILE A 96 0.76 3.25 -10.76
C ILE A 96 1.95 3.36 -11.71
N ASP A 97 3.05 3.95 -11.24
CA ASP A 97 4.21 4.30 -12.07
C ASP A 97 5.22 3.15 -12.14
N ARG A 98 5.11 2.13 -11.27
CA ARG A 98 6.01 0.97 -11.19
C ARG A 98 7.47 1.34 -10.91
N GLU A 99 7.67 2.38 -10.10
CA GLU A 99 8.97 2.89 -9.69
C GLU A 99 9.23 2.61 -8.21
N ARG A 100 10.47 2.25 -7.86
CA ARG A 100 10.90 2.10 -6.47
C ARG A 100 10.77 3.43 -5.73
N GLN A 101 10.27 3.37 -4.51
CA GLN A 101 10.11 4.56 -3.66
C GLN A 101 11.02 4.45 -2.45
N CYS A 102 11.52 5.56 -1.94
CA CYS A 102 12.18 5.59 -0.64
C CYS A 102 11.75 6.81 0.16
N VAL A 103 11.74 6.70 1.49
CA VAL A 103 11.53 7.83 2.40
C VAL A 103 12.74 8.00 3.30
N ILE A 104 13.24 9.23 3.35
CA ILE A 104 14.38 9.63 4.17
C ILE A 104 13.86 10.46 5.34
N ILE A 105 13.99 9.92 6.55
CA ILE A 105 13.56 10.58 7.78
C ILE A 105 14.78 11.15 8.49
N SER A 106 14.77 12.45 8.74
CA SER A 106 15.92 13.19 9.30
C SER A 106 15.49 14.14 10.41
N GLY A 107 16.40 14.53 11.28
CA GLY A 107 16.13 15.37 12.45
C GLY A 107 17.03 15.04 13.63
N GLU A 108 17.11 15.93 14.62
CA GLU A 108 17.89 15.73 15.84
C GLU A 108 17.44 14.50 16.65
N SER A 109 18.29 14.04 17.59
CA SER A 109 17.91 12.96 18.50
C SER A 109 16.72 13.37 19.37
N GLY A 110 15.72 12.50 19.46
CA GLY A 110 14.46 12.79 20.16
C GLY A 110 13.42 13.59 19.36
N ALA A 111 13.67 13.91 18.10
CA ALA A 111 12.70 14.60 17.24
C ALA A 111 11.52 13.71 16.75
N GLY A 112 11.52 12.41 17.03
CA GLY A 112 10.43 11.50 16.66
C GLY A 112 10.62 10.71 15.36
N LYS A 113 11.85 10.57 14.85
CA LYS A 113 12.16 9.85 13.59
C LYS A 113 11.65 8.41 13.56
N THR A 114 11.97 7.63 14.59
CA THR A 114 11.58 6.22 14.69
C THR A 114 10.06 6.04 14.82
N VAL A 115 9.38 6.98 15.49
CA VAL A 115 7.91 6.99 15.57
C VAL A 115 7.29 7.27 14.20
N ALA A 116 7.83 8.24 13.45
CA ALA A 116 7.42 8.52 12.08
C ALA A 116 7.61 7.29 11.16
N ALA A 117 8.78 6.63 11.24
CA ALA A 117 9.05 5.40 10.51
C ALA A 117 8.03 4.29 10.83
N LYS A 118 7.70 4.13 12.11
CA LYS A 118 6.70 3.16 12.59
C LYS A 118 5.31 3.43 12.01
N HIS A 119 4.87 4.69 11.96
CA HIS A 119 3.58 5.04 11.37
C HIS A 119 3.52 4.79 9.86
N ILE A 120 4.61 5.08 9.12
CA ILE A 120 4.70 4.76 7.69
C ILE A 120 4.62 3.25 7.49
N MET A 121 5.40 2.46 8.23
CA MET A 121 5.36 1.00 8.15
C MET A 121 3.99 0.43 8.50
N SER A 122 3.33 0.98 9.53
CA SER A 122 1.97 0.57 9.93
C SER A 122 0.94 0.88 8.84
N TYR A 123 1.04 2.04 8.20
CA TYR A 123 0.17 2.41 7.08
C TYR A 123 0.37 1.49 5.88
N LEU A 124 1.62 1.25 5.49
CA LEU A 124 1.94 0.32 4.40
C LEU A 124 1.43 -1.09 4.71
N ALA A 125 1.58 -1.56 5.94
CA ALA A 125 1.02 -2.83 6.39
C ALA A 125 -0.51 -2.87 6.29
N HIS A 126 -1.21 -1.80 6.64
CA HIS A 126 -2.68 -1.74 6.51
C HIS A 126 -3.12 -1.70 5.03
N SER A 127 -2.57 -0.78 4.25
CA SER A 127 -3.00 -0.51 2.86
C SER A 127 -2.67 -1.62 1.86
N SER A 128 -1.69 -2.48 2.15
CA SER A 128 -1.18 -3.46 1.19
C SER A 128 -1.95 -4.80 1.15
N GLY A 129 -3.07 -4.93 1.88
CA GLY A 129 -3.99 -6.08 1.78
C GLY A 129 -3.34 -7.46 1.94
N GLY A 130 -3.99 -8.53 1.49
CA GLY A 130 -3.40 -9.87 1.41
C GLY A 130 -3.93 -10.89 2.44
N GLY A 131 -3.76 -12.18 2.13
CA GLY A 131 -4.25 -13.30 2.94
C GLY A 131 -3.45 -13.54 4.24
N GLN A 132 -3.77 -14.63 4.95
CA GLN A 132 -3.24 -14.93 6.29
C GLN A 132 -1.69 -14.99 6.36
N ARG A 133 -1.03 -15.45 5.29
CA ARG A 133 0.44 -15.48 5.18
C ARG A 133 1.07 -14.07 5.13
N VAL A 134 0.40 -13.15 4.46
CA VAL A 134 0.84 -11.76 4.31
C VAL A 134 0.68 -11.01 5.64
N GLN A 135 -0.38 -11.34 6.40
CA GLN A 135 -0.58 -10.80 7.75
C GLN A 135 0.53 -11.23 8.72
N GLY A 136 0.96 -12.50 8.66
CA GLY A 136 2.10 -12.99 9.44
C GLY A 136 3.39 -12.23 9.13
N LEU A 137 3.68 -11.99 7.84
CA LEU A 137 4.86 -11.22 7.42
C LEU A 137 4.80 -9.76 7.92
N LYS A 138 3.63 -9.12 7.84
CA LYS A 138 3.41 -7.76 8.35
C LYS A 138 3.68 -7.67 9.85
N GLU A 139 3.19 -8.64 10.61
CA GLU A 139 3.48 -8.72 12.05
C GLU A 139 4.96 -8.95 12.32
N THR A 140 5.63 -9.82 11.58
CA THR A 140 7.08 -10.04 11.72
C THR A 140 7.86 -8.75 11.46
N ILE A 141 7.54 -7.99 10.41
CA ILE A 141 8.20 -6.69 10.12
C ILE A 141 8.04 -5.73 11.31
N LEU A 142 6.84 -5.61 11.87
CA LEU A 142 6.60 -4.69 13.00
C LEU A 142 7.24 -5.18 14.31
N LYS A 143 7.24 -6.50 14.57
CA LYS A 143 7.81 -7.13 15.77
C LYS A 143 9.34 -7.13 15.79
N THR A 144 10.01 -6.91 14.65
CA THR A 144 11.48 -6.80 14.63
C THR A 144 12.03 -5.53 15.27
N ASN A 145 11.21 -4.47 15.41
CA ASN A 145 11.68 -3.19 15.97
C ASN A 145 12.10 -3.30 17.44
N PRO A 146 11.28 -3.84 18.37
CA PRO A 146 11.70 -4.04 19.77
C PRO A 146 13.04 -4.75 19.92
N LEU A 147 13.29 -5.78 19.11
CA LEU A 147 14.56 -6.51 19.10
C LEU A 147 15.74 -5.61 18.71
N LEU A 148 15.63 -4.89 17.60
CA LEU A 148 16.70 -4.01 17.15
C LEU A 148 16.88 -2.79 18.07
N GLU A 149 15.82 -2.31 18.70
CA GLU A 149 15.88 -1.24 19.71
C GLU A 149 16.58 -1.73 20.99
N ALA A 150 16.30 -2.95 21.45
CA ALA A 150 16.97 -3.50 22.64
C ALA A 150 18.50 -3.56 22.47
N PHE A 151 18.97 -4.00 21.30
CA PHE A 151 20.40 -4.17 21.02
C PHE A 151 21.08 -2.93 20.38
N GLY A 152 20.32 -2.00 19.81
CA GLY A 152 20.85 -0.88 19.05
C GLY A 152 20.55 0.50 19.63
N ASN A 153 19.66 0.59 20.63
CA ASN A 153 19.29 1.85 21.27
C ASN A 153 19.82 1.93 22.71
N ALA A 154 20.04 3.17 23.14
CA ALA A 154 20.49 3.49 24.48
C ALA A 154 19.85 4.78 24.98
N ALA A 155 19.85 4.97 26.30
CA ALA A 155 19.45 6.24 26.90
C ALA A 155 20.61 7.23 26.84
N THR A 156 20.37 8.40 26.27
CA THR A 156 21.27 9.55 26.26
C THR A 156 20.64 10.70 27.04
N MET A 157 21.45 11.70 27.39
CA MET A 157 20.97 12.92 28.07
C MET A 157 19.81 13.60 27.30
N ARG A 158 19.78 13.45 25.97
CA ARG A 158 18.79 14.09 25.08
C ARG A 158 17.56 13.22 24.81
N ASN A 159 17.68 11.89 24.83
CA ASN A 159 16.62 10.95 24.48
C ASN A 159 16.79 9.61 25.21
N TRP A 160 15.73 9.15 25.90
CA TRP A 160 15.74 7.91 26.68
C TRP A 160 15.76 6.62 25.83
N ASN A 161 15.36 6.71 24.55
CA ASN A 161 15.42 5.60 23.59
C ASN A 161 16.07 6.10 22.28
N SER A 162 17.36 6.41 22.32
CA SER A 162 18.11 6.95 21.18
C SER A 162 18.69 5.83 20.33
N SER A 163 18.33 5.78 19.04
CA SER A 163 18.96 4.89 18.06
C SER A 163 20.45 5.22 17.93
N ARG A 164 21.33 4.23 18.15
CA ARG A 164 22.79 4.35 18.01
C ARG A 164 23.32 3.52 16.83
N PHE A 165 22.45 3.29 15.85
CA PHE A 165 22.75 2.71 14.54
C PHE A 165 21.74 3.27 13.51
N GLY A 166 22.11 3.28 12.24
CA GLY A 166 21.22 3.59 11.13
C GLY A 166 20.51 2.33 10.62
N LYS A 167 19.22 2.44 10.28
CA LYS A 167 18.40 1.34 9.80
C LYS A 167 17.73 1.72 8.48
N TYR A 168 17.95 0.91 7.46
CA TYR A 168 17.23 0.98 6.19
C TYR A 168 16.38 -0.26 6.04
N VAL A 169 15.06 -0.08 5.99
CA VAL A 169 14.07 -1.16 5.85
C VAL A 169 13.47 -1.09 4.45
N GLU A 170 13.67 -2.12 3.67
CA GLU A 170 13.10 -2.28 2.33
C GLU A 170 11.97 -3.29 2.39
N ILE A 171 10.79 -2.89 1.93
CA ILE A 171 9.63 -3.78 1.80
C ILE A 171 9.41 -4.02 0.31
N VAL A 172 9.43 -5.29 -0.09
CA VAL A 172 9.26 -5.71 -1.49
C VAL A 172 7.80 -6.07 -1.72
N PHE A 173 7.21 -5.53 -2.79
CA PHE A 173 5.81 -5.70 -3.15
C PHE A 173 5.64 -6.50 -4.43
N SER A 174 4.53 -7.21 -4.52
CA SER A 174 4.05 -7.81 -5.76
C SER A 174 3.41 -6.76 -6.67
N LEU A 175 3.23 -7.10 -7.95
CA LEU A 175 2.43 -6.30 -8.89
C LEU A 175 0.99 -6.05 -8.42
N GLY A 176 0.46 -6.88 -7.50
CA GLY A 176 -0.86 -6.72 -6.91
C GLY A 176 -0.88 -5.81 -5.68
N GLY A 177 0.28 -5.32 -5.23
CA GLY A 177 0.42 -4.46 -4.04
C GLY A 177 0.55 -5.22 -2.73
N GLU A 178 0.66 -6.55 -2.76
CA GLU A 178 0.87 -7.38 -1.57
C GLU A 178 2.37 -7.46 -1.21
N PRO A 179 2.77 -7.35 0.06
CA PRO A 179 4.17 -7.47 0.45
C PRO A 179 4.63 -8.93 0.33
N LEU A 180 5.72 -9.13 -0.41
CA LEU A 180 6.35 -10.43 -0.64
C LEU A 180 7.39 -10.77 0.45
N GLY A 181 8.02 -9.76 1.01
CA GLY A 181 9.05 -9.86 2.04
C GLY A 181 9.75 -8.52 2.25
N GLY A 182 10.94 -8.55 2.83
CA GLY A 182 11.72 -7.35 3.06
C GLY A 182 13.17 -7.60 3.40
N ARG A 183 13.93 -6.51 3.49
CA ARG A 183 15.35 -6.52 3.83
C ARG A 183 15.62 -5.38 4.81
N ILE A 184 16.41 -5.66 5.83
CA ILE A 184 16.90 -4.68 6.79
C ILE A 184 18.42 -4.60 6.64
N SER A 185 18.90 -3.40 6.36
CA SER A 185 20.32 -3.07 6.36
C SER A 185 20.63 -2.17 7.55
N SER A 186 21.56 -2.60 8.40
CA SER A 186 22.05 -1.84 9.54
C SER A 186 23.36 -1.15 9.21
N PHE A 187 23.54 0.08 9.66
CA PHE A 187 24.74 0.88 9.44
C PHE A 187 25.24 1.45 10.76
N LEU A 188 26.57 1.54 10.92
CA LEU A 188 27.19 2.43 11.91
C LEU A 188 26.71 2.23 13.35
N LEU A 189 26.73 0.99 13.84
CA LEU A 189 26.53 0.71 15.27
C LEU A 189 27.64 1.38 16.10
N GLU A 190 27.26 2.15 17.12
CA GLU A 190 28.18 2.79 18.06
C GLU A 190 28.83 1.76 19.02
N LYS A 191 29.75 0.94 18.49
CA LYS A 191 30.39 -0.14 19.25
C LYS A 191 31.10 0.34 20.51
N SER A 192 31.64 1.56 20.51
CA SER A 192 32.37 2.13 21.65
C SER A 192 31.53 2.18 22.91
N ARG A 193 30.22 2.38 22.79
CA ARG A 193 29.26 2.42 23.90
C ARG A 193 29.30 1.18 24.80
N VAL A 194 29.62 0.01 24.23
CA VAL A 194 29.71 -1.25 24.98
C VAL A 194 30.73 -1.15 26.12
N ALA A 195 31.89 -0.53 25.87
CA ALA A 195 32.99 -0.48 26.84
C ALA A 195 33.12 0.88 27.55
N GLN A 196 32.57 1.95 26.98
CA GLN A 196 32.68 3.31 27.50
C GLN A 196 31.36 4.04 27.29
N THR A 197 30.84 4.67 28.34
CA THR A 197 29.61 5.48 28.32
C THR A 197 29.90 6.84 28.90
N ALA A 198 29.26 7.88 28.34
CA ALA A 198 29.34 9.22 28.90
C ALA A 198 28.58 9.30 30.24
N ARG A 199 29.01 10.20 31.12
CA ARG A 199 28.37 10.41 32.42
C ARG A 199 26.90 10.82 32.24
N GLY A 200 25.99 10.17 32.94
CA GLY A 200 24.54 10.40 32.83
C GLY A 200 23.85 9.69 31.65
N GLU A 201 24.58 8.90 30.84
CA GLU A 201 24.00 8.06 29.79
C GLU A 201 23.93 6.58 30.21
N ARG A 202 23.14 5.77 29.49
CA ARG A 202 23.16 4.30 29.65
C ARG A 202 23.93 3.62 28.53
N ASN A 203 24.32 2.38 28.81
CA ASN A 203 24.71 1.42 27.78
C ASN A 203 23.45 0.96 27.00
N PHE A 204 23.59 0.02 26.05
CA PHE A 204 22.45 -0.52 25.30
C PHE A 204 21.38 -1.13 26.21
N HIS A 205 20.11 -0.98 25.84
CA HIS A 205 18.98 -1.39 26.68
C HIS A 205 19.00 -2.86 27.08
N ILE A 206 19.45 -3.75 26.19
CA ILE A 206 19.50 -5.19 26.44
C ILE A 206 20.28 -5.58 27.71
N PHE A 207 21.31 -4.82 28.10
CA PHE A 207 22.07 -5.11 29.32
C PHE A 207 21.20 -4.95 30.57
N TYR A 208 20.43 -3.86 30.64
CA TYR A 208 19.53 -3.57 31.76
C TYR A 208 18.30 -4.48 31.73
N GLN A 209 17.73 -4.71 30.54
CA GLN A 209 16.62 -5.64 30.32
C GLN A 209 16.98 -7.06 30.76
N LEU A 210 18.21 -7.52 30.48
CA LEU A 210 18.67 -8.85 30.91
C LEU A 210 18.82 -8.95 32.43
N ILE A 211 19.34 -7.91 33.09
CA ILE A 211 19.54 -7.93 34.55
C ILE A 211 18.19 -7.91 35.29
N GLU A 212 17.25 -7.09 34.84
CA GLU A 212 15.94 -6.93 35.50
C GLU A 212 14.93 -7.99 35.09
N GLY A 213 14.95 -8.42 33.81
CA GLY A 213 13.96 -9.33 33.23
C GLY A 213 14.34 -10.81 33.30
N ALA A 214 15.56 -11.18 33.69
CA ALA A 214 15.97 -12.59 33.77
C ALA A 214 15.31 -13.32 34.95
N ASP A 215 14.75 -14.50 34.66
CA ASP A 215 14.26 -15.41 35.70
C ASP A 215 15.39 -15.90 36.61
N LYS A 216 15.04 -16.33 37.83
CA LYS A 216 16.01 -16.81 38.84
C LYS A 216 16.94 -17.93 38.33
N GLU A 217 16.43 -18.79 37.45
CA GLU A 217 17.23 -19.86 36.83
C GLU A 217 18.25 -19.29 35.83
N LEU A 218 17.81 -18.36 34.97
CA LEU A 218 18.67 -17.73 33.97
C LEU A 218 19.72 -16.83 34.63
N SER A 219 19.32 -16.08 35.66
CA SER A 219 20.22 -15.25 36.47
C SER A 219 21.33 -16.08 37.12
N LYS A 220 21.00 -17.24 37.71
CA LYS A 220 22.01 -18.17 38.25
C LYS A 220 22.90 -18.76 37.17
N ALA A 221 22.33 -19.20 36.04
CA ALA A 221 23.09 -19.80 34.95
C ALA A 221 24.10 -18.84 34.30
N PHE A 222 23.77 -17.54 34.27
CA PHE A 222 24.63 -16.50 33.70
C PHE A 222 25.45 -15.73 34.73
N GLY A 223 25.30 -16.03 36.03
CA GLY A 223 25.99 -15.30 37.10
C GLY A 223 25.61 -13.82 37.12
N LEU A 224 24.34 -13.48 36.90
CA LEU A 224 23.88 -12.09 36.85
C LEU A 224 23.77 -11.49 38.26
N ALA A 225 24.40 -10.33 38.45
CA ALA A 225 24.32 -9.52 39.65
C ALA A 225 23.60 -8.19 39.37
N LYS A 226 23.56 -7.29 40.37
CA LYS A 226 23.03 -5.93 40.18
C LYS A 226 23.89 -5.16 39.17
N ALA A 227 23.27 -4.22 38.45
CA ALA A 227 23.95 -3.41 37.44
C ALA A 227 25.20 -2.67 37.96
N THR A 228 25.21 -2.27 39.24
CA THR A 228 26.34 -1.61 39.92
C THR A 228 27.61 -2.46 39.96
N ASN A 229 27.50 -3.78 39.83
CA ASN A 229 28.62 -4.71 39.95
C ASN A 229 29.36 -4.93 38.61
N TYR A 230 28.89 -4.32 37.53
CA TYR A 230 29.50 -4.43 36.21
C TYR A 230 30.15 -3.12 35.81
N ASN A 231 31.47 -3.15 35.57
CA ASN A 231 32.24 -1.96 35.24
C ASN A 231 31.66 -1.21 34.02
N TYR A 232 31.27 -1.93 32.95
CA TYR A 232 30.70 -1.35 31.74
C TYR A 232 29.33 -0.68 31.93
N LEU A 233 28.66 -0.89 33.07
CA LEU A 233 27.39 -0.24 33.42
C LEU A 233 27.57 0.83 34.51
N ASN A 234 28.59 0.70 35.36
CA ASN A 234 28.88 1.61 36.46
C ASN A 234 29.57 2.92 35.99
N CYS A 235 30.20 2.95 34.82
CA CYS A 235 30.94 4.12 34.33
C CYS A 235 30.14 5.43 34.25
N SER A 236 28.80 5.37 34.16
CA SER A 236 27.97 6.55 33.92
C SER A 236 27.10 6.99 35.10
N ASP A 237 27.10 6.25 36.21
CA ASP A 237 26.22 6.42 37.38
C ASP A 237 24.70 6.45 37.06
N CYS A 238 24.30 6.00 35.86
CA CYS A 238 22.90 6.00 35.41
C CYS A 238 22.40 4.58 35.16
N TYR A 239 21.48 4.11 36.02
CA TYR A 239 20.96 2.74 36.00
C TYR A 239 19.50 2.67 35.53
N GLU A 240 18.70 3.67 35.89
CA GLU A 240 17.28 3.76 35.56
C GLU A 240 17.04 4.78 34.44
N ALA A 241 16.15 4.47 33.49
CA ALA A 241 15.63 5.44 32.54
C ALA A 241 14.18 5.80 32.90
N GLU A 242 13.89 7.09 32.96
CA GLU A 242 12.53 7.58 33.23
C GLU A 242 11.52 7.00 32.22
N ASN A 243 10.36 6.55 32.72
CA ASN A 243 9.26 5.97 31.95
C ASN A 243 9.58 4.66 31.18
N THR A 244 10.66 3.97 31.52
CA THR A 244 10.98 2.65 30.94
C THR A 244 10.83 1.55 31.98
N ASN A 245 10.16 0.45 31.62
CA ASN A 245 10.15 -0.77 32.43
C ASN A 245 10.99 -1.84 31.72
N ASP A 246 12.26 -1.95 32.12
CA ASP A 246 13.22 -2.85 31.47
C ASP A 246 12.81 -4.34 31.58
N GLY A 247 12.12 -4.75 32.66
CA GLY A 247 11.58 -6.10 32.80
C GLY A 247 10.49 -6.44 31.78
N ARG A 248 9.55 -5.52 31.53
CA ARG A 248 8.53 -5.69 30.48
C ARG A 248 9.17 -5.67 29.09
N SER A 249 10.10 -4.76 28.84
CA SER A 249 10.80 -4.66 27.55
C SER A 249 11.64 -5.90 27.24
N PHE A 250 12.14 -6.61 28.27
CA PHE A 250 12.81 -7.90 28.09
C PHE A 250 11.86 -8.98 27.55
N VAL A 251 10.62 -9.05 28.07
CA VAL A 251 9.60 -9.98 27.56
C VAL A 251 9.27 -9.67 26.10
N GLU A 252 9.05 -8.40 25.77
CA GLU A 252 8.77 -7.97 24.39
C GLU A 252 9.94 -8.31 23.44
N THR A 253 11.18 -8.25 23.93
CA THR A 253 12.38 -8.63 23.17
C THR A 253 12.44 -10.14 22.93
N LYS A 254 12.15 -10.98 23.94
CA LYS A 254 12.08 -12.45 23.77
C LYS A 254 10.94 -12.87 22.84
N ASP A 255 9.79 -12.22 22.94
CA ASP A 255 8.66 -12.44 22.04
C ASP A 255 9.04 -12.08 20.58
N ALA A 256 9.78 -10.98 20.39
CA ALA A 256 10.31 -10.60 19.09
C ALA A 256 11.32 -11.63 18.55
N MET A 257 12.23 -12.15 19.38
CA MET A 257 13.17 -13.23 18.99
C MET A 257 12.43 -14.49 18.56
N THR A 258 11.35 -14.84 19.25
CA THR A 258 10.50 -15.99 18.90
C THR A 258 9.77 -15.76 17.58
N ALA A 259 9.24 -14.55 17.36
CA ALA A 259 8.52 -14.18 16.14
C ALA A 259 9.38 -14.20 14.86
N ILE A 260 10.69 -13.95 14.98
CA ILE A 260 11.65 -14.06 13.86
C ILE A 260 12.17 -15.49 13.65
N GLY A 261 11.70 -16.46 14.45
CA GLY A 261 12.06 -17.87 14.32
C GLY A 261 13.38 -18.26 14.98
N LEU A 262 13.82 -17.55 16.03
CA LEU A 262 14.94 -18.01 16.86
C LEU A 262 14.44 -19.01 17.91
N ASP A 263 14.98 -20.22 17.89
CA ASP A 263 14.71 -21.24 18.90
C ASP A 263 15.20 -20.80 20.29
N GLU A 264 14.54 -21.28 21.35
CA GLU A 264 14.90 -20.94 22.75
C GLU A 264 16.39 -21.20 23.08
N ASN A 265 16.99 -22.23 22.47
CA ASN A 265 18.41 -22.50 22.64
C ASN A 265 19.26 -21.38 22.05
N ILE A 266 18.98 -20.93 20.82
CA ILE A 266 19.70 -19.83 20.18
C ILE A 266 19.45 -18.53 20.94
N GLN A 267 18.23 -18.28 21.41
CA GLN A 267 17.92 -17.13 22.27
C GLN A 267 18.80 -17.12 23.52
N ARG A 268 18.93 -18.27 24.20
CA ARG A 268 19.82 -18.42 25.35
C ARG A 268 21.28 -18.17 25.00
N GLN A 269 21.74 -18.59 23.82
CA GLN A 269 23.10 -18.30 23.34
C GLN A 269 23.32 -16.81 23.02
N CYS A 270 22.33 -16.11 22.45
CA CYS A 270 22.43 -14.67 22.25
C CYS A 270 22.55 -13.94 23.59
N LEU A 271 21.72 -14.31 24.58
CA LEU A 271 21.76 -13.71 25.92
C LEU A 271 23.04 -14.09 26.69
N SER A 272 23.62 -15.28 26.45
CA SER A 272 24.90 -15.67 27.05
C SER A 272 26.06 -14.81 26.54
N VAL A 273 26.06 -14.40 25.26
CA VAL A 273 27.03 -13.43 24.73
C VAL A 273 26.88 -12.09 25.46
N VAL A 274 25.66 -11.59 25.65
CA VAL A 274 25.42 -10.32 26.37
C VAL A 274 25.92 -10.39 27.81
N ALA A 275 25.63 -11.48 28.52
CA ALA A 275 26.14 -11.72 29.87
C ALA A 275 27.68 -11.83 29.90
N ALA A 276 28.27 -12.53 28.93
CA ALA A 276 29.72 -12.66 28.81
C ALA A 276 30.38 -11.30 28.59
N THR A 277 29.80 -10.42 27.76
CA THR A 277 30.29 -9.06 27.54
C THR A 277 30.34 -8.26 28.85
N LEU A 278 29.33 -8.39 29.73
CA LEU A 278 29.32 -7.75 31.04
C LEU A 278 30.45 -8.27 31.95
N HIS A 279 30.62 -9.60 32.03
CA HIS A 279 31.67 -10.22 32.85
C HIS A 279 33.08 -9.91 32.35
N ILE A 280 33.28 -9.81 31.03
CA ILE A 280 34.57 -9.41 30.44
C ILE A 280 34.98 -8.01 30.95
N GLY A 281 34.03 -7.09 31.13
CA GLY A 281 34.32 -5.75 31.65
C GLY A 281 34.87 -5.72 33.08
N ASN A 282 34.64 -6.77 33.85
CA ASN A 282 35.12 -6.90 35.24
C ASN A 282 36.58 -7.40 35.33
N ILE A 283 37.17 -7.86 34.22
CA ILE A 283 38.57 -8.28 34.19
C ILE A 283 39.47 -7.06 34.32
N ASN A 284 40.22 -6.98 35.42
CA ASN A 284 41.18 -5.92 35.70
C ASN A 284 42.62 -6.43 35.58
N PHE A 285 43.53 -5.50 35.27
CA PHE A 285 44.95 -5.79 35.07
C PHE A 285 45.80 -5.03 36.09
N VAL A 286 46.81 -5.71 36.63
CA VAL A 286 47.85 -5.15 37.49
C VAL A 286 49.21 -5.31 36.80
N GLU A 287 50.19 -4.52 37.21
CA GLU A 287 51.56 -4.65 36.72
C GLU A 287 52.28 -5.70 37.56
N SER A 288 53.03 -6.60 36.92
CA SER A 288 53.84 -7.59 37.64
C SER A 288 55.05 -6.91 38.29
N ASP A 289 55.37 -7.28 39.53
CA ASP A 289 56.38 -6.66 40.41
C ASP A 289 57.87 -6.81 39.97
N GLY A 290 58.17 -6.86 38.67
CA GLY A 290 59.54 -6.95 38.16
C GLY A 290 59.73 -6.59 36.68
N ASP A 291 58.71 -6.77 35.84
CA ASP A 291 58.85 -6.62 34.38
C ASP A 291 57.94 -5.53 33.77
N GLY A 292 57.04 -4.91 34.54
CA GLY A 292 56.11 -3.87 34.05
C GLY A 292 55.02 -4.35 33.08
N PHE A 293 54.92 -5.65 32.82
CA PHE A 293 53.89 -6.25 31.96
C PHE A 293 52.58 -6.51 32.71
N ALA A 294 51.47 -6.56 31.96
CA ALA A 294 50.14 -6.82 32.49
C ALA A 294 49.96 -8.26 32.97
N THR A 295 49.47 -8.41 34.19
CA THR A 295 48.92 -9.63 34.75
C THR A 295 47.47 -9.40 35.18
N ILE A 296 46.68 -10.46 35.26
CA ILE A 296 45.27 -10.36 35.63
C ILE A 296 45.19 -10.23 37.16
N ALA A 297 44.43 -9.25 37.65
CA ALA A 297 44.33 -8.94 39.07
C ALA A 297 43.67 -10.07 39.87
N ASP A 298 42.61 -10.65 39.32
CA ASP A 298 41.88 -11.76 39.93
C ASP A 298 41.39 -12.72 38.84
N GLU A 299 41.88 -13.95 38.90
CA GLU A 299 41.59 -15.01 37.93
C GLU A 299 40.17 -15.56 38.05
N GLN A 300 39.47 -15.30 39.16
CA GLN A 300 38.08 -15.72 39.34
C GLN A 300 37.15 -15.06 38.31
N PHE A 301 37.44 -13.82 37.91
CA PHE A 301 36.66 -13.11 36.89
C PHE A 301 36.80 -13.70 35.48
N LEU A 302 37.72 -14.64 35.25
CA LEU A 302 37.86 -15.36 33.98
C LEU A 302 36.92 -16.56 33.86
N GLN A 303 36.44 -17.10 34.98
CA GLN A 303 35.63 -18.32 35.03
C GLN A 303 34.28 -18.15 34.33
N PHE A 304 33.58 -17.04 34.58
CA PHE A 304 32.28 -16.78 33.96
C PHE A 304 32.38 -16.53 32.44
N PRO A 305 33.27 -15.65 31.92
CA PRO A 305 33.51 -15.52 30.49
C PRO A 305 33.90 -16.85 29.82
N ALA A 306 34.77 -17.65 30.47
CA ALA A 306 35.18 -18.96 29.98
C ALA A 306 33.99 -19.93 29.84
N PHE A 307 33.16 -20.03 30.88
CA PHE A 307 31.97 -20.88 30.89
C PHE A 307 30.94 -20.47 29.83
N LEU A 308 30.60 -19.17 29.76
CA LEU A 308 29.56 -18.66 28.87
C LEU A 308 29.96 -18.75 27.39
N LEU A 309 31.24 -18.47 27.08
CA LEU A 309 31.76 -18.50 25.72
C LEU A 309 32.27 -19.89 25.31
N GLY A 310 32.36 -20.86 26.23
CA GLY A 310 32.85 -22.21 25.95
C GLY A 310 34.35 -22.28 25.63
N ILE A 311 35.15 -21.41 26.25
CA ILE A 311 36.61 -21.32 26.11
C ILE A 311 37.29 -21.61 27.46
N THR A 312 38.60 -21.82 27.49
CA THR A 312 39.34 -22.07 28.74
C THR A 312 39.83 -20.75 29.37
N PRO A 313 39.81 -20.62 30.72
CA PRO A 313 40.33 -19.43 31.41
C PRO A 313 41.79 -19.11 31.05
N GLU A 314 42.61 -20.15 30.86
CA GLU A 314 44.02 -20.03 30.50
C GLU A 314 44.19 -19.41 29.12
N ALA A 315 43.36 -19.81 28.14
CA ALA A 315 43.40 -19.25 26.81
C ALA A 315 42.97 -17.77 26.80
N ILE A 316 41.99 -17.39 27.62
CA ILE A 316 41.62 -15.97 27.81
C ILE A 316 42.81 -15.21 28.39
N LYS A 317 43.45 -15.74 29.44
CA LYS A 317 44.58 -15.10 30.10
C LYS A 317 45.74 -14.86 29.13
N GLU A 318 46.12 -15.86 28.35
CA GLU A 318 47.19 -15.75 27.37
C GLU A 318 46.87 -14.71 26.30
N ASN A 319 45.68 -14.74 25.70
CA ASN A 319 45.30 -13.83 24.60
C ASN A 319 45.04 -12.38 25.05
N LEU A 320 44.74 -12.15 26.34
CA LEU A 320 44.59 -10.78 26.87
C LEU A 320 45.93 -10.17 27.30
N THR A 321 46.90 -10.98 27.70
CA THR A 321 48.20 -10.52 28.22
C THR A 321 49.32 -10.61 27.18
N ARG A 322 49.14 -11.36 26.10
CA ARG A 322 50.16 -11.63 25.08
C ARG A 322 49.55 -11.66 23.68
N ARG A 323 50.39 -11.36 22.68
CA ARG A 323 50.06 -11.36 21.26
C ARG A 323 51.12 -12.10 20.46
N GLN A 324 50.69 -12.91 19.50
CA GLN A 324 51.56 -13.61 18.56
C GLN A 324 51.68 -12.78 17.27
N LEU A 325 52.89 -12.30 16.95
CA LEU A 325 53.17 -11.58 15.72
C LEU A 325 53.86 -12.50 14.72
N GLN A 326 53.33 -12.58 13.51
CA GLN A 326 54.03 -13.22 12.39
C GLN A 326 54.83 -12.16 11.65
N SER A 327 56.14 -12.16 11.82
CA SER A 327 57.05 -11.33 11.05
C SER A 327 57.56 -12.13 9.85
N LYS A 328 57.45 -11.57 8.65
CA LYS A 328 58.05 -12.16 7.44
C LYS A 328 59.37 -11.46 7.18
N TRP A 329 60.48 -12.15 7.44
CA TRP A 329 61.81 -11.68 7.02
C TRP A 329 62.30 -12.57 5.87
N GLY A 330 62.14 -12.08 4.63
CA GLY A 330 62.41 -12.87 3.44
C GLY A 330 61.39 -14.00 3.21
N ALA A 331 61.86 -15.23 2.98
CA ALA A 331 61.01 -16.41 2.75
C ALA A 331 60.58 -17.14 4.03
N ASN A 332 61.12 -16.76 5.20
CA ASN A 332 60.80 -17.39 6.48
C ASN A 332 59.76 -16.57 7.26
N ILE A 333 58.83 -17.28 7.91
CA ILE A 333 57.83 -16.71 8.80
C ILE A 333 58.31 -16.97 10.24
N GLU A 334 58.72 -15.91 10.95
CA GLU A 334 59.07 -15.98 12.36
C GLU A 334 57.85 -15.59 13.22
N GLN A 335 57.55 -16.38 14.24
CA GLN A 335 56.52 -16.07 15.23
C GLN A 335 57.19 -15.43 16.45
N VAL A 336 56.85 -14.17 16.73
CA VAL A 336 57.37 -13.40 17.86
C VAL A 336 56.24 -13.15 18.85
N GLU A 337 56.43 -13.57 20.10
CA GLU A 337 55.49 -13.33 21.19
C GLU A 337 55.76 -11.97 21.85
N VAL A 338 54.76 -11.10 21.88
CA VAL A 338 54.82 -9.77 22.50
C VAL A 338 53.89 -9.74 23.71
N ARG A 339 54.41 -9.34 24.88
CA ARG A 339 53.61 -9.15 26.10
C ARG A 339 53.02 -7.75 26.15
N HIS A 340 51.79 -7.64 26.63
CA HIS A 340 51.07 -6.37 26.76
C HIS A 340 51.41 -5.66 28.07
N ASN A 341 51.44 -4.33 28.04
CA ASN A 341 51.36 -3.50 29.25
C ASN A 341 49.90 -3.41 29.74
N LYS A 342 49.68 -2.82 30.92
CA LYS A 342 48.35 -2.73 31.56
C LYS A 342 47.30 -2.07 30.65
N GLU A 343 47.67 -0.99 29.98
CA GLU A 343 46.77 -0.22 29.10
C GLU A 343 46.43 -0.98 27.81
N GLN A 344 47.41 -1.62 27.20
CA GLN A 344 47.21 -2.47 26.02
C GLN A 344 46.31 -3.66 26.34
N ALA A 345 46.50 -4.31 27.48
CA ALA A 345 45.64 -5.42 27.92
C ALA A 345 44.19 -4.97 28.14
N ALA A 346 43.98 -3.80 28.75
CA ALA A 346 42.66 -3.18 28.90
C ALA A 346 42.02 -2.84 27.54
N TYR A 347 42.82 -2.33 26.59
CA TYR A 347 42.38 -2.09 25.22
C TYR A 347 41.95 -3.37 24.51
N THR A 348 42.75 -4.43 24.60
CA THR A 348 42.45 -5.75 24.02
C THR A 348 41.16 -6.33 24.59
N ARG A 349 40.96 -6.24 25.91
CA ARG A 349 39.70 -6.62 26.60
C ARG A 349 38.50 -5.85 26.04
N ASN A 350 38.61 -4.53 25.93
CA ASN A 350 37.54 -3.69 25.41
C ASN A 350 37.26 -3.99 23.94
N ALA A 351 38.29 -4.20 23.11
CA ALA A 351 38.14 -4.57 21.70
C ALA A 351 37.42 -5.91 21.54
N TRP A 352 37.75 -6.90 22.38
CA TRP A 352 37.07 -8.19 22.40
C TRP A 352 35.58 -8.07 22.74
N ALA A 353 35.25 -7.32 23.80
CA ALA A 353 33.87 -7.06 24.20
C ALA A 353 33.06 -6.37 23.08
N LYS A 354 33.63 -5.34 22.45
CA LYS A 354 33.01 -4.61 21.32
C LYS A 354 32.77 -5.53 20.12
N ALA A 355 33.74 -6.41 19.81
CA ALA A 355 33.63 -7.33 18.68
C ALA A 355 32.55 -8.40 18.91
N LEU A 356 32.48 -8.99 20.11
CA LEU A 356 31.43 -9.95 20.48
C LEU A 356 30.04 -9.34 20.29
N TYR A 357 29.83 -8.14 20.82
CA TYR A 357 28.55 -7.44 20.72
C TYR A 357 28.20 -7.08 19.27
N SER A 358 29.17 -6.54 18.51
CA SER A 358 28.97 -6.20 17.10
C SER A 358 28.61 -7.43 16.26
N LYS A 359 29.27 -8.58 16.49
CA LYS A 359 28.97 -9.82 15.78
C LYS A 359 27.63 -10.42 16.14
N LEU A 360 27.24 -10.32 17.41
CA LEU A 360 25.90 -10.68 17.83
C LEU A 360 24.84 -9.82 17.14
N PHE A 361 25.06 -8.50 17.06
CA PHE A 361 24.14 -7.60 16.37
C PHE A 361 24.02 -7.91 14.87
N GLU A 362 25.16 -8.12 14.17
CA GLU A 362 25.18 -8.57 12.77
C GLU A 362 24.42 -9.89 12.56
N PHE A 363 24.57 -10.84 13.48
CA PHE A 363 23.83 -12.10 13.46
C PHE A 363 22.31 -11.91 13.63
N LEU A 364 21.89 -11.05 14.55
CA LEU A 364 20.47 -10.74 14.76
C LEU A 364 19.86 -10.10 13.50
N VAL A 365 20.54 -9.13 12.88
CA VAL A 365 20.10 -8.52 11.62
C VAL A 365 20.02 -9.56 10.50
N THR A 366 20.99 -10.48 10.42
CA THR A 366 20.99 -11.58 9.44
C THR A 366 19.82 -12.54 9.66
N SER A 367 19.51 -12.82 10.92
CA SER A 367 18.39 -13.69 11.30
C SER A 367 17.05 -13.05 10.97
N VAL A 368 16.90 -11.74 11.22
CA VAL A 368 15.72 -10.98 10.79
C VAL A 368 15.56 -11.02 9.27
N ASN A 369 16.64 -10.80 8.51
CA ASN A 369 16.61 -10.89 7.05
C ASN A 369 16.22 -12.29 6.54
N ARG A 370 16.63 -13.35 7.24
CA ARG A 370 16.21 -14.72 6.92
C ARG A 370 14.71 -14.92 7.17
N ALA A 371 14.16 -14.32 8.23
CA ALA A 371 12.73 -14.39 8.52
C ALA A 371 11.87 -13.60 7.51
N LEU A 372 12.44 -12.52 6.94
CA LEU A 372 11.78 -11.65 5.97
C LEU A 372 11.98 -12.10 4.50
N ASN A 373 12.64 -13.24 4.28
CA ASN A 373 13.22 -13.60 2.98
C ASN A 373 12.16 -13.82 1.87
N VAL A 374 12.51 -13.38 0.66
CA VAL A 374 11.70 -13.52 -0.57
C VAL A 374 12.32 -14.63 -1.43
N ASP A 375 11.49 -15.48 -2.04
CA ASP A 375 11.96 -16.45 -3.04
C ASP A 375 12.69 -15.72 -4.20
N ASP A 376 13.99 -15.98 -4.36
CA ASP A 376 14.86 -15.27 -5.33
C ASP A 376 14.42 -15.37 -6.81
N ARG A 377 13.45 -16.23 -7.11
CA ARG A 377 12.95 -16.49 -8.47
C ARG A 377 11.92 -15.47 -8.96
N ARG A 378 11.50 -14.49 -8.15
CA ARG A 378 10.47 -13.49 -8.50
C ARG A 378 11.02 -12.05 -8.68
N HIS A 379 12.33 -11.85 -8.59
CA HIS A 379 13.05 -10.56 -8.63
C HIS A 379 13.03 -9.79 -9.97
N SER A 380 12.18 -10.13 -10.94
CA SER A 380 12.29 -9.50 -12.27
C SER A 380 11.70 -8.09 -12.37
N LEU A 381 11.11 -7.54 -11.30
CA LEU A 381 10.38 -6.25 -11.34
C LEU A 381 10.63 -5.32 -10.13
N ASP A 382 11.38 -5.77 -9.10
CA ASP A 382 11.83 -5.02 -7.91
C ASP A 382 11.01 -3.78 -7.50
N LEU A 383 9.70 -3.96 -7.28
CA LEU A 383 8.87 -2.93 -6.66
C LEU A 383 9.15 -2.91 -5.16
N SER A 384 9.93 -1.94 -4.70
CA SER A 384 10.26 -1.79 -3.28
C SER A 384 9.92 -0.41 -2.74
N ILE A 385 9.57 -0.37 -1.45
CA ILE A 385 9.52 0.86 -0.66
C ILE A 385 10.60 0.77 0.41
N GLY A 386 11.58 1.67 0.33
CA GLY A 386 12.62 1.85 1.34
C GLY A 386 12.24 2.88 2.40
N VAL A 387 12.47 2.57 3.67
CA VAL A 387 12.31 3.49 4.81
C VAL A 387 13.66 3.62 5.49
N LEU A 388 14.26 4.82 5.40
CA LEU A 388 15.54 5.13 6.02
C LEU A 388 15.33 5.90 7.32
N ASP A 389 15.65 5.25 8.45
CA ASP A 389 15.71 5.84 9.79
C ASP A 389 17.18 5.86 10.24
N ILE A 390 17.79 7.04 10.13
CA ILE A 390 19.19 7.26 10.52
C ILE A 390 19.27 8.21 11.72
N TYR A 391 20.36 8.12 12.48
CA TYR A 391 20.67 9.09 13.53
C TYR A 391 20.78 10.51 12.94
N GLY A 392 20.44 11.51 13.76
CA GLY A 392 20.51 12.91 13.34
C GLY A 392 21.95 13.40 13.25
N PHE A 393 22.14 14.59 12.70
CA PHE A 393 23.37 15.36 12.87
C PHE A 393 23.62 15.61 14.36
N GLU A 394 24.83 15.36 14.85
CA GLU A 394 25.18 15.47 16.27
C GLU A 394 26.26 16.54 16.48
N VAL A 395 25.96 17.51 17.34
CA VAL A 395 26.92 18.48 17.88
C VAL A 395 26.85 18.43 19.40
N PHE A 396 27.95 17.97 19.99
CA PHE A 396 28.18 17.92 21.43
C PHE A 396 29.30 18.88 21.84
N GLU A 397 29.46 19.07 23.14
CA GLU A 397 30.61 19.78 23.71
C GLU A 397 31.93 19.04 23.41
N TRP A 398 31.86 17.71 23.31
CA TRP A 398 32.98 16.82 22.99
C TRP A 398 32.61 15.91 21.82
N ASN A 399 33.18 16.16 20.64
CA ASN A 399 32.91 15.37 19.43
C ASN A 399 34.14 14.50 19.08
N GLY A 400 33.94 13.18 19.02
CA GLY A 400 34.99 12.23 18.65
C GLY A 400 34.83 11.66 17.23
N PHE A 401 35.51 10.54 16.99
CA PHE A 401 35.47 9.82 15.70
C PHE A 401 34.05 9.38 15.31
N GLU A 402 33.23 8.98 16.27
CA GLU A 402 31.86 8.54 16.06
C GLU A 402 30.99 9.67 15.53
N GLN A 403 31.02 10.85 16.17
CA GLN A 403 30.31 12.05 15.69
C GLN A 403 30.80 12.45 14.30
N PHE A 404 32.11 12.34 14.04
CA PHE A 404 32.67 12.62 12.71
C PHE A 404 32.09 11.69 11.63
N CYS A 405 32.00 10.38 11.89
CA CYS A 405 31.37 9.42 10.98
C CYS A 405 29.86 9.66 10.81
N ILE A 406 29.15 9.99 11.90
CA ILE A 406 27.72 10.31 11.90
C ILE A 406 27.45 11.54 11.03
N ASN A 407 28.22 12.61 11.23
CA ASN A 407 28.06 13.87 10.50
C ASN A 407 28.46 13.72 9.03
N PHE A 408 29.47 12.91 8.71
CA PHE A 408 29.80 12.55 7.33
C PHE A 408 28.63 11.87 6.58
N VAL A 409 27.95 10.90 7.21
CA VAL A 409 26.80 10.23 6.58
C VAL A 409 25.62 11.19 6.40
N ASN A 410 25.39 12.10 7.35
CA ASN A 410 24.38 13.14 7.19
C ASN A 410 24.73 14.12 6.06
N GLU A 411 26.01 14.50 5.92
CA GLU A 411 26.50 15.33 4.82
C GLU A 411 26.23 14.66 3.46
N LYS A 412 26.49 13.35 3.36
CA LYS A 412 26.20 12.52 2.18
C LYS A 412 24.72 12.47 1.81
N LEU A 413 23.85 12.26 2.80
CA LEU A 413 22.40 12.24 2.57
C LEU A 413 21.87 13.61 2.15
N GLN A 414 22.43 14.68 2.71
CA GLN A 414 22.11 16.04 2.29
C GLN A 414 22.60 16.32 0.87
N GLN A 415 23.73 15.73 0.44
CA GLN A 415 24.24 15.85 -0.93
C GLN A 415 23.24 15.24 -1.93
N ILE A 416 22.73 14.04 -1.64
CA ILE A 416 21.68 13.42 -2.46
C ILE A 416 20.43 14.30 -2.49
N PHE A 417 20.00 14.84 -1.34
CA PHE A 417 18.83 15.71 -1.29
C PHE A 417 18.99 16.91 -2.23
N ILE A 418 20.15 17.58 -2.18
CA ILE A 418 20.47 18.72 -3.02
C ILE A 418 20.56 18.30 -4.49
N GLU A 419 21.24 17.21 -4.81
CA GLU A 419 21.42 16.75 -6.19
C GLU A 419 20.07 16.33 -6.84
N LEU A 420 19.27 15.52 -6.14
CA LEU A 420 17.99 15.02 -6.66
C LEU A 420 16.87 16.07 -6.62
N THR A 421 16.94 17.07 -5.74
CA THR A 421 15.89 18.10 -5.64
C THR A 421 16.24 19.35 -6.45
N LEU A 422 17.47 19.84 -6.36
CA LEU A 422 17.87 21.13 -6.92
C LEU A 422 18.46 20.98 -8.30
N LYS A 423 19.54 20.21 -8.40
CA LYS A 423 20.32 20.09 -9.64
C LYS A 423 19.47 19.45 -10.73
N ALA A 424 18.74 18.38 -10.41
CA ALA A 424 17.79 17.76 -11.33
C ALA A 424 16.67 18.72 -11.80
N GLU A 425 16.16 19.59 -10.92
CA GLU A 425 15.17 20.60 -11.33
C GLU A 425 15.76 21.64 -12.28
N GLN A 426 16.97 22.13 -12.00
CA GLN A 426 17.65 23.11 -12.85
C GLN A 426 18.01 22.54 -14.22
N GLU A 427 18.59 21.34 -14.25
CA GLU A 427 18.92 20.62 -15.50
C GLU A 427 17.67 20.37 -16.34
N GLU A 428 16.54 20.06 -15.70
CA GLU A 428 15.28 19.88 -16.40
C GLU A 428 14.74 21.19 -16.98
N TYR A 429 14.78 22.31 -16.25
CA TYR A 429 14.37 23.61 -16.81
C TYR A 429 15.26 24.03 -17.97
N MET A 430 16.57 23.79 -17.89
CA MET A 430 17.50 24.06 -19.00
C MET A 430 17.20 23.17 -20.21
N ALA A 431 17.01 21.86 -20.00
CA ALA A 431 16.65 20.92 -21.06
C ALA A 431 15.31 21.27 -21.73
N GLU A 432 14.37 21.79 -20.94
CA GLU A 432 13.04 22.20 -21.40
C GLU A 432 12.99 23.63 -21.96
N GLY A 433 14.11 24.35 -21.98
CA GLY A 433 14.21 25.70 -22.57
C GLY A 433 13.48 26.79 -21.77
N ILE A 434 13.27 26.58 -20.47
CA ILE A 434 12.54 27.52 -19.60
C ILE A 434 13.52 28.50 -18.98
N GLN A 435 13.20 29.79 -19.04
CA GLN A 435 13.98 30.83 -18.38
C GLN A 435 13.99 30.60 -16.86
N TRP A 436 15.11 30.08 -16.37
CA TRP A 436 15.35 29.82 -14.96
C TRP A 436 16.32 30.85 -14.38
N THR A 437 15.98 31.42 -13.23
CA THR A 437 16.94 32.17 -12.42
C THR A 437 17.69 31.19 -11.55
N THR A 438 18.99 31.02 -11.78
CA THR A 438 19.84 30.14 -10.96
C THR A 438 19.73 30.54 -9.50
N VAL A 439 19.13 29.68 -8.69
CA VAL A 439 19.10 29.85 -7.25
C VAL A 439 20.45 29.36 -6.73
N GLU A 440 21.25 30.28 -6.21
CA GLU A 440 22.48 29.94 -5.50
C GLU A 440 22.13 29.09 -4.27
N PHE A 441 22.73 27.90 -4.21
CA PHE A 441 22.65 27.01 -3.06
C PHE A 441 24.06 26.58 -2.65
N PHE A 442 24.22 26.25 -1.37
CA PHE A 442 25.49 25.76 -0.86
C PHE A 442 25.78 24.36 -1.39
N ASN A 443 26.85 24.19 -2.18
CA ASN A 443 27.25 22.90 -2.70
C ASN A 443 28.07 22.12 -1.65
N ASN A 444 27.39 21.27 -0.91
CA ASN A 444 27.98 20.47 0.15
C ASN A 444 28.90 19.33 -0.35
N LYS A 445 28.97 19.08 -1.67
CA LYS A 445 29.93 18.13 -2.24
C LYS A 445 31.38 18.45 -1.86
N ILE A 446 31.70 19.74 -1.72
CA ILE A 446 33.05 20.21 -1.32
C ILE A 446 33.41 19.66 0.08
N VAL A 447 32.44 19.62 1.01
CA VAL A 447 32.64 19.07 2.35
C VAL A 447 32.72 17.54 2.32
N CYS A 448 31.92 16.87 1.49
CA CYS A 448 32.05 15.43 1.27
C CYS A 448 33.44 15.07 0.73
N ASP A 449 33.91 15.79 -0.29
CA ASP A 449 35.20 15.57 -0.93
C ASP A 449 36.36 15.83 0.06
N LEU A 450 36.26 16.87 0.89
CA LEU A 450 37.20 17.13 2.00
C LEU A 450 37.35 15.90 2.93
N ILE A 451 36.27 15.16 3.17
CA ILE A 451 36.27 14.03 4.09
C ILE A 451 36.74 12.73 3.40
N GLU A 452 36.23 12.42 2.20
CA GLU A 452 36.38 11.09 1.61
C GLU A 452 37.30 10.98 0.38
N ALA A 453 37.60 12.11 -0.28
CA ALA A 453 38.24 12.10 -1.60
C ALA A 453 39.60 11.42 -1.53
N LYS A 454 39.91 10.61 -2.55
CA LYS A 454 41.22 9.93 -2.63
C LYS A 454 42.30 10.82 -3.24
N ARG A 455 41.90 11.75 -4.12
CA ARG A 455 42.80 12.64 -4.87
C ARG A 455 42.10 13.99 -5.09
N PRO A 456 42.54 15.08 -4.43
CA PRO A 456 43.48 15.11 -3.30
C PRO A 456 42.96 14.26 -2.11
N PRO A 457 43.84 13.75 -1.23
CA PRO A 457 43.42 12.93 -0.10
C PRO A 457 42.66 13.77 0.94
N GLY A 458 41.46 13.34 1.28
CA GLY A 458 40.64 13.90 2.36
C GLY A 458 40.99 13.34 3.74
N ILE A 459 40.21 13.72 4.75
CA ILE A 459 40.45 13.38 6.16
C ILE A 459 40.51 11.86 6.39
N MET A 460 39.55 11.08 5.85
CA MET A 460 39.50 9.63 6.06
C MET A 460 40.67 8.87 5.41
N PRO A 461 41.06 9.14 4.15
CA PRO A 461 42.28 8.56 3.56
C PRO A 461 43.57 8.91 4.30
N ILE A 462 43.70 10.14 4.81
CA ILE A 462 44.88 10.54 5.61
C ILE A 462 44.91 9.77 6.92
N LEU A 463 43.76 9.63 7.58
CA LEU A 463 43.61 8.84 8.79
C LEU A 463 43.98 7.36 8.55
N ASP A 464 43.52 6.77 7.44
CA ASP A 464 43.88 5.40 7.06
C ASP A 464 45.37 5.22 6.81
N ASP A 465 46.02 6.17 6.13
CA ASP A 465 47.47 6.13 5.85
C ASP A 465 48.30 6.22 7.14
N VAL A 466 47.94 7.12 8.07
CA VAL A 466 48.62 7.25 9.37
C VAL A 466 48.44 5.99 10.21
N CYS A 467 47.22 5.45 10.26
CA CYS A 467 46.93 4.22 10.99
C CYS A 467 47.72 3.01 10.45
N ALA A 468 47.97 2.98 9.14
CA ALA A 468 48.69 1.90 8.47
C ALA A 468 50.22 2.02 8.54
N GLN A 469 50.77 3.23 8.69
CA GLN A 469 52.23 3.44 8.74
C GLN A 469 52.81 3.11 10.12
N ILE A 470 52.09 3.41 11.20
CA ILE A 470 52.60 3.27 12.58
C ILE A 470 52.23 1.91 13.14
N HIS A 471 53.17 0.98 13.08
CA HIS A 471 53.10 -0.34 13.71
C HIS A 471 53.81 -0.29 15.07
N GLY A 472 53.09 -0.04 16.16
CA GLY A 472 53.58 -0.37 17.51
C GLY A 472 53.89 0.78 18.48
N GLN A 473 53.60 2.05 18.16
CA GLN A 473 53.56 3.13 19.15
C GLN A 473 52.21 3.85 19.09
N SER A 474 51.55 4.02 20.23
CA SER A 474 50.27 4.72 20.40
C SER A 474 50.45 6.20 20.75
N ASP A 475 51.57 6.55 21.37
CA ASP A 475 51.79 7.92 21.87
C ASP A 475 52.07 8.90 20.72
N GLY A 476 51.26 9.95 20.63
CA GLY A 476 51.42 11.03 19.66
C GLY A 476 50.95 10.72 18.22
N VAL A 477 50.36 9.54 17.96
CA VAL A 477 49.86 9.16 16.62
C VAL A 477 48.73 10.07 16.15
N ASP A 478 47.83 10.44 17.05
CA ASP A 478 46.73 11.37 16.78
C ASP A 478 47.25 12.78 16.46
N ILE A 479 48.29 13.25 17.16
CA ILE A 479 48.95 14.53 16.89
C ILE A 479 49.69 14.49 15.54
N LEU A 480 50.30 13.37 15.18
CA LEU A 480 50.90 13.15 13.85
C LEU A 480 49.85 13.20 12.75
N MET A 481 48.66 12.63 12.98
CA MET A 481 47.51 12.71 12.10
C MET A 481 47.07 14.18 11.92
N LEU A 482 46.89 14.93 13.01
CA LEU A 482 46.54 16.34 12.96
C LEU A 482 47.58 17.20 12.23
N ASN A 483 48.87 16.91 12.42
CA ASN A 483 49.96 17.59 11.70
C ASN A 483 49.93 17.31 10.19
N LYS A 484 49.64 16.07 9.78
CA LYS A 484 49.46 15.74 8.35
C LYS A 484 48.22 16.42 7.77
N LEU A 485 47.09 16.40 8.49
CA LEU A 485 45.87 17.11 8.08
C LEU A 485 46.13 18.60 7.90
N SER A 486 46.78 19.23 8.90
CA SER A 486 47.10 20.66 8.88
C SER A 486 47.99 21.02 7.69
N LYS A 487 48.96 20.18 7.32
CA LYS A 487 49.82 20.43 6.16
C LYS A 487 49.09 20.29 4.82
N GLN A 488 48.19 19.33 4.69
CA GLN A 488 47.53 19.03 3.41
C GLN A 488 46.23 19.82 3.17
N LEU A 489 45.53 20.22 4.24
CA LEU A 489 44.18 20.80 4.17
C LEU A 489 44.10 22.26 4.63
N LEU A 490 45.23 22.92 4.95
CA LEU A 490 45.26 24.30 5.47
C LEU A 490 44.54 25.32 4.59
N GLY A 491 44.58 25.12 3.26
CA GLY A 491 44.00 26.04 2.28
C GLY A 491 42.50 25.79 2.01
N HIS A 492 41.87 24.82 2.66
CA HIS A 492 40.48 24.45 2.38
C HIS A 492 39.51 25.29 3.21
N GLU A 493 38.53 25.95 2.58
CA GLU A 493 37.60 26.88 3.23
C GLU A 493 36.84 26.26 4.42
N HIS A 494 36.53 24.98 4.33
CA HIS A 494 35.75 24.24 5.33
C HIS A 494 36.58 23.53 6.42
N PHE A 495 37.90 23.72 6.45
CA PHE A 495 38.79 23.07 7.41
C PHE A 495 39.59 24.12 8.19
N ARG A 496 39.62 24.01 9.52
CA ARG A 496 40.53 24.80 10.37
C ARG A 496 41.23 23.91 11.38
N PRO A 497 42.56 23.86 11.41
CA PRO A 497 43.29 23.11 12.43
C PRO A 497 43.38 23.89 13.75
N GLY A 498 43.34 23.17 14.88
CA GLY A 498 43.69 23.65 16.21
C GLY A 498 44.89 22.89 16.78
N SER A 499 45.15 23.01 18.10
CA SER A 499 46.29 22.33 18.76
C SER A 499 46.05 20.84 18.94
N ASP A 500 44.87 20.48 19.43
CA ASP A 500 44.46 19.10 19.77
C ASP A 500 43.11 18.73 19.13
N ASN A 501 42.61 19.61 18.26
CA ASN A 501 41.32 19.49 17.60
C ASN A 501 41.40 20.01 16.17
N PHE A 502 40.39 19.67 15.37
CA PHE A 502 40.16 20.28 14.07
C PHE A 502 38.68 20.63 13.91
N LEU A 503 38.42 21.69 13.17
CA LEU A 503 37.07 22.17 12.89
C LEU A 503 36.72 21.87 11.43
N VAL A 504 35.53 21.32 11.24
CA VAL A 504 34.92 21.15 9.91
C VAL A 504 33.64 21.98 9.84
N ARG A 505 33.51 22.79 8.80
CA ARG A 505 32.29 23.54 8.52
C ARG A 505 31.36 22.70 7.66
N HIS A 506 30.42 22.01 8.32
CA HIS A 506 29.37 21.21 7.70
C HIS A 506 28.21 22.07 7.19
N TYR A 507 27.28 21.47 6.42
CA TYR A 507 26.04 22.16 6.02
C TYR A 507 25.21 22.65 7.22
N ALA A 508 25.34 21.97 8.36
CA ALA A 508 24.58 22.23 9.57
C ALA A 508 25.23 23.25 10.51
N GLY A 509 26.51 23.60 10.29
CA GLY A 509 27.28 24.48 11.16
C GLY A 509 28.73 24.03 11.34
N GLU A 510 29.47 24.77 12.16
CA GLU A 510 30.86 24.47 12.49
C GLU A 510 30.90 23.44 13.63
N VAL A 511 31.64 22.33 13.43
CA VAL A 511 31.81 21.28 14.43
C VAL A 511 33.28 21.12 14.75
N LEU A 512 33.61 21.15 16.05
CA LEU A 512 34.95 20.94 16.57
C LEU A 512 35.14 19.48 17.00
N TYR A 513 36.09 18.79 16.39
CA TYR A 513 36.42 17.38 16.68
C TYR A 513 37.73 17.27 17.45
N GLN A 514 37.70 16.51 18.55
CA GLN A 514 38.87 16.19 19.37
C GLN A 514 39.63 15.03 18.73
N VAL A 515 40.95 15.16 18.50
CA VAL A 515 41.71 14.12 17.78
C VAL A 515 42.05 12.92 18.65
N GLU A 516 41.95 13.05 19.98
CA GLU A 516 42.24 11.99 20.93
C GLU A 516 41.46 10.69 20.64
N GLY A 517 42.20 9.62 20.36
CA GLY A 517 41.66 8.29 20.08
C GLY A 517 41.11 8.10 18.65
N PHE A 518 41.30 9.04 17.72
CA PHE A 518 40.85 8.90 16.33
C PHE A 518 41.53 7.72 15.63
N CYS A 519 42.85 7.60 15.74
CA CYS A 519 43.60 6.54 15.08
C CYS A 519 43.27 5.16 15.65
N ASP A 520 43.10 5.05 16.97
CA ASP A 520 42.77 3.79 17.62
C ASP A 520 41.35 3.32 17.29
N ARG A 521 40.38 4.24 17.27
CA ARG A 521 39.01 3.94 16.83
C ARG A 521 38.95 3.57 15.35
N ASN A 522 39.77 4.19 14.50
CA ASN A 522 39.80 3.88 13.06
C ASN A 522 40.44 2.52 12.74
N ARG A 523 41.44 2.10 13.53
CA ARG A 523 42.08 0.80 13.35
C ARG A 523 41.02 -0.31 13.42
N ASP A 524 40.08 -0.28 14.38
CA ASP A 524 39.00 -1.30 14.57
C ASP A 524 39.52 -2.74 14.39
N ILE A 525 40.76 -3.00 14.83
CA ILE A 525 41.45 -4.28 14.63
C ILE A 525 41.15 -5.16 15.84
N LEU A 526 40.27 -6.14 15.65
CA LEU A 526 40.31 -7.33 16.49
C LEU A 526 41.55 -8.13 16.09
N HIS A 527 42.44 -8.40 17.05
CA HIS A 527 43.63 -9.22 16.78
C HIS A 527 43.23 -10.60 16.26
N SER A 528 44.01 -11.15 15.33
CA SER A 528 43.83 -12.51 14.79
C SER A 528 43.74 -13.54 15.90
N ASP A 529 44.50 -13.35 16.97
CA ASP A 529 44.59 -14.26 18.10
C ASP A 529 43.26 -14.35 18.85
N LEU A 530 42.55 -13.23 19.02
CA LEU A 530 41.20 -13.20 19.58
C LEU A 530 40.16 -13.85 18.66
N VAL A 531 40.33 -13.73 17.32
CA VAL A 531 39.48 -14.45 16.36
C VAL A 531 39.71 -15.96 16.48
N HIS A 532 40.96 -16.40 16.56
CA HIS A 532 41.32 -17.80 16.75
C HIS A 532 40.84 -18.36 18.09
N LEU A 533 40.89 -17.56 19.17
CA LEU A 533 40.32 -17.91 20.47
C LEU A 533 38.83 -18.22 20.36
N MET A 534 38.07 -17.36 19.66
CA MET A 534 36.63 -17.55 19.47
C MET A 534 36.32 -18.75 18.55
N LEU A 535 37.12 -18.98 17.51
CA LEU A 535 37.01 -20.16 16.64
C LEU A 535 37.36 -21.47 17.38
N GLY A 536 38.18 -21.41 18.42
CA GLY A 536 38.52 -22.52 19.31
C GLY A 536 37.45 -22.85 20.36
N SER A 537 36.36 -22.08 20.41
CA SER A 537 35.27 -22.32 21.36
C SER A 537 34.60 -23.68 21.15
N LYS A 538 34.27 -24.36 22.27
CA LYS A 538 33.44 -25.57 22.28
C LYS A 538 31.99 -25.29 21.84
N ASN A 539 31.56 -24.04 21.91
CA ASN A 539 30.20 -23.62 21.56
C ASN A 539 30.09 -23.38 20.03
N PRO A 540 29.26 -24.16 19.30
CA PRO A 540 29.08 -23.98 17.86
C PRO A 540 28.59 -22.58 17.46
N PHE A 541 27.73 -21.97 18.29
CA PHE A 541 27.20 -20.64 18.04
C PHE A 541 28.30 -19.58 18.04
N MET A 542 29.24 -19.67 18.99
CA MET A 542 30.37 -18.74 19.08
C MET A 542 31.30 -18.87 17.88
N ARG A 543 31.53 -20.09 17.38
CA ARG A 543 32.31 -20.32 16.15
C ARG A 543 31.62 -19.68 14.94
N GLN A 544 30.32 -19.89 14.80
CA GLN A 544 29.52 -19.31 13.71
C GLN A 544 29.58 -17.77 13.69
N LEU A 545 29.59 -17.10 14.84
CA LEU A 545 29.68 -15.63 14.90
C LEU A 545 31.00 -15.07 14.34
N PHE A 546 32.08 -15.85 14.38
CA PHE A 546 33.42 -15.42 13.95
C PHE A 546 33.91 -16.09 12.66
N GLU A 547 33.12 -17.00 12.08
CA GLU A 547 33.37 -17.57 10.76
C GLU A 547 33.49 -16.47 9.68
N GLY A 548 34.48 -16.59 8.79
CA GLY A 548 34.73 -15.63 7.70
C GLY A 548 35.42 -14.32 8.13
N CYS A 549 35.79 -14.14 9.41
CA CYS A 549 36.54 -12.96 9.86
C CYS A 549 38.03 -12.98 9.47
N ILE A 550 38.57 -14.15 9.11
CA ILE A 550 39.95 -14.30 8.62
C ILE A 550 39.93 -14.12 7.09
N PRO A 551 40.65 -13.13 6.53
CA PRO A 551 40.75 -12.95 5.09
C PRO A 551 41.33 -14.20 4.42
N SER A 552 40.70 -14.69 3.36
CA SER A 552 41.21 -15.82 2.57
C SER A 552 42.53 -15.50 1.85
N ASP A 553 42.87 -14.21 1.73
CA ASP A 553 44.11 -13.73 1.12
C ASP A 553 44.95 -12.93 2.15
N PRO A 554 46.15 -13.41 2.56
CA PRO A 554 47.01 -12.75 3.53
C PRO A 554 47.61 -11.42 3.03
N ASN A 555 47.52 -11.09 1.73
CA ASN A 555 47.99 -9.81 1.17
C ASN A 555 46.92 -8.71 1.19
N LYS A 556 45.66 -9.04 1.49
CA LYS A 556 44.59 -8.04 1.55
C LYS A 556 44.65 -7.29 2.88
N LYS A 557 45.06 -6.02 2.84
CA LYS A 557 45.15 -5.15 4.03
C LYS A 557 43.82 -5.18 4.83
N PRO A 558 43.87 -5.23 6.18
CA PRO A 558 42.67 -5.15 6.99
C PRO A 558 41.93 -3.85 6.70
N THR A 559 40.60 -3.94 6.55
CA THR A 559 39.75 -2.78 6.25
C THR A 559 39.57 -1.94 7.52
N SER A 560 40.00 -0.68 7.49
CA SER A 560 39.79 0.29 8.56
C SER A 560 38.30 0.60 8.75
N ALA A 561 37.94 1.12 9.92
CA ALA A 561 36.58 1.57 10.20
C ALA A 561 36.13 2.62 9.19
N SER A 562 36.95 3.64 8.90
CA SER A 562 36.60 4.69 7.95
C SER A 562 36.36 4.14 6.54
N SER A 563 37.15 3.16 6.09
CA SER A 563 37.00 2.54 4.79
C SER A 563 35.69 1.73 4.69
N LYS A 564 35.33 0.98 5.74
CA LYS A 564 34.04 0.28 5.83
C LYS A 564 32.87 1.27 5.80
N ILE A 565 32.96 2.34 6.58
CA ILE A 565 31.92 3.38 6.69
C ILE A 565 31.71 4.08 5.35
N ARG A 566 32.80 4.49 4.69
CA ARG A 566 32.74 5.08 3.35
C ARG A 566 32.11 4.13 2.33
N SER A 567 32.52 2.85 2.34
CA SER A 567 31.94 1.85 1.44
C SER A 567 30.45 1.63 1.68
N GLN A 568 30.04 1.54 2.95
CA GLN A 568 28.63 1.38 3.34
C GLN A 568 27.79 2.60 2.96
N ALA A 569 28.31 3.81 3.22
CA ALA A 569 27.64 5.05 2.86
C ALA A 569 27.44 5.14 1.34
N ASN A 570 28.46 4.86 0.54
CA ASN A 570 28.34 4.88 -0.92
C ASN A 570 27.35 3.84 -1.45
N HIS A 571 27.32 2.63 -0.88
CA HIS A 571 26.34 1.62 -1.27
C HIS A 571 24.89 2.02 -0.93
N LEU A 572 24.69 2.68 0.23
CA LEU A 572 23.40 3.26 0.58
C LEU A 572 23.02 4.38 -0.41
N MET A 573 23.97 5.25 -0.78
CA MET A 573 23.73 6.32 -1.75
C MET A 573 23.30 5.78 -3.12
N GLU A 574 24.00 4.75 -3.63
CA GLU A 574 23.66 4.09 -4.91
C GLU A 574 22.25 3.49 -4.89
N SER A 575 21.87 2.89 -3.77
CA SER A 575 20.54 2.30 -3.58
C SER A 575 19.43 3.37 -3.52
N LEU A 576 19.69 4.51 -2.87
CA LEU A 576 18.75 5.63 -2.79
C LEU A 576 18.58 6.36 -4.13
N MET A 577 19.66 6.52 -4.92
CA MET A 577 19.61 7.12 -6.26
C MET A 577 18.78 6.29 -7.26
N CYS A 578 18.62 5.00 -6.98
CA CYS A 578 17.81 4.07 -7.75
C CYS A 578 16.29 4.13 -7.45
N CYS A 579 15.88 5.00 -6.52
CA CYS A 579 14.51 5.14 -6.02
C CYS A 579 14.02 6.60 -6.14
N VAL A 580 12.70 6.80 -6.15
CA VAL A 580 12.09 8.12 -6.02
C VAL A 580 12.08 8.53 -4.54
N PRO A 581 12.77 9.62 -4.15
CA PRO A 581 12.91 9.98 -2.75
C PRO A 581 11.77 10.85 -2.23
N HIS A 582 11.31 10.53 -1.03
CA HIS A 582 10.38 11.31 -0.21
C HIS A 582 11.10 11.73 1.08
N TYR A 583 10.76 12.88 1.64
CA TYR A 583 11.51 13.44 2.78
C TYR A 583 10.58 13.78 3.95
N VAL A 584 10.98 13.33 5.14
CA VAL A 584 10.37 13.72 6.41
C VAL A 584 11.43 14.42 7.27
N ARG A 585 11.16 15.67 7.66
CA ARG A 585 12.02 16.50 8.50
C ARG A 585 11.41 16.63 9.89
N CYS A 586 11.95 15.90 10.85
CA CYS A 586 11.52 15.90 12.24
C CYS A 586 12.21 17.01 13.05
N ILE A 587 11.44 17.75 13.84
CA ILE A 587 11.88 18.86 14.69
C ILE A 587 11.54 18.56 16.15
N LYS A 588 12.50 18.77 17.04
CA LYS A 588 12.32 18.72 18.49
C LYS A 588 11.98 20.13 19.00
N PRO A 589 10.79 20.38 19.57
CA PRO A 589 10.41 21.76 19.90
C PRO A 589 11.04 22.27 21.21
N ASN A 590 11.50 21.38 22.10
CA ASN A 590 12.17 21.78 23.35
C ASN A 590 13.07 20.65 23.90
N GLU A 591 14.10 21.00 24.67
CA GLU A 591 14.98 20.03 25.34
C GLU A 591 14.39 19.45 26.63
N ARG A 592 13.46 20.18 27.25
CA ARG A 592 12.85 19.82 28.54
C ARG A 592 11.84 18.67 28.44
N LYS A 593 11.58 18.16 27.23
CA LYS A 593 10.58 17.11 26.93
C LYS A 593 9.17 17.48 27.42
N ARG A 594 8.85 18.78 27.47
CA ARG A 594 7.54 19.27 27.90
C ARG A 594 6.55 19.23 26.75
N ALA A 595 5.35 18.71 27.04
CA ALA A 595 4.25 18.66 26.11
C ALA A 595 3.88 20.05 25.58
N LEU A 596 3.81 20.20 24.25
CA LEU A 596 3.40 21.42 23.53
C LEU A 596 4.22 22.68 23.83
N ASP A 597 5.35 22.55 24.53
CA ASP A 597 6.29 23.64 24.78
C ASP A 597 7.18 23.87 23.55
N PHE A 598 7.56 25.12 23.30
CA PHE A 598 8.26 25.52 22.07
C PHE A 598 9.37 26.53 22.38
N ASP A 599 10.61 26.12 22.13
CA ASP A 599 11.81 26.93 22.26
C ASP A 599 12.20 27.50 20.89
N GLU A 600 11.98 28.80 20.71
CA GLU A 600 12.16 29.48 19.42
C GLU A 600 13.61 29.45 18.95
N GLU A 601 14.59 29.64 19.84
CA GLU A 601 16.01 29.64 19.46
C GLU A 601 16.47 28.24 19.01
N ARG A 602 16.01 27.20 19.72
CA ARG A 602 16.34 25.81 19.37
C ARG A 602 15.68 25.36 18.08
N VAL A 603 14.42 25.74 17.86
CA VAL A 603 13.74 25.43 16.60
C VAL A 603 14.33 26.23 15.45
N LEU A 604 14.73 27.49 15.67
CA LEU A 604 15.43 28.31 14.69
C LEU A 604 16.75 27.66 14.24
N HIS A 605 17.54 27.16 15.19
CA HIS A 605 18.74 26.38 14.88
C HIS A 605 18.43 25.17 13.98
N GLN A 606 17.37 24.43 14.30
CA GLN A 606 16.89 23.30 13.50
C GLN A 606 16.41 23.67 12.10
N VAL A 607 15.66 24.77 11.98
CA VAL A 607 15.17 25.29 10.68
C VAL A 607 16.34 25.61 9.76
N ARG A 608 17.41 26.19 10.30
CA ARG A 608 18.64 26.52 9.56
C ARG A 608 19.40 25.29 9.12
N TYR A 609 19.74 24.38 10.03
CA TYR A 609 20.56 23.23 9.64
C TYR A 609 19.78 22.23 8.78
N LEU A 610 18.46 22.07 8.97
CA LEU A 610 17.64 21.24 8.08
C LEU A 610 17.47 21.86 6.68
N GLY A 611 17.91 23.11 6.48
CA GLY A 611 17.83 23.83 5.22
C GLY A 611 16.38 24.09 4.77
N LEU A 612 15.46 24.29 5.72
CA LEU A 612 14.03 24.41 5.40
C LEU A 612 13.75 25.68 4.59
N ARG A 613 14.46 26.78 4.89
CA ARG A 613 14.34 28.04 4.15
C ARG A 613 14.79 27.87 2.70
N GLU A 614 15.93 27.23 2.47
CA GLU A 614 16.47 26.96 1.15
C GLU A 614 15.54 26.04 0.35
N ASN A 615 14.97 25.03 1.01
CA ASN A 615 13.96 24.14 0.41
C ASN A 615 12.73 24.92 -0.09
N ILE A 616 12.18 25.80 0.75
CA ILE A 616 11.04 26.65 0.37
C ILE A 616 11.45 27.63 -0.76
N ARG A 617 12.63 28.24 -0.69
CA ARG A 617 13.15 29.19 -1.69
C ARG A 617 13.14 28.58 -3.08
N VAL A 618 13.60 27.34 -3.18
CA VAL A 618 13.73 26.61 -4.44
C VAL A 618 12.36 26.24 -4.97
N ARG A 619 11.51 25.68 -4.11
CA ARG A 619 10.14 25.30 -4.48
C ARG A 619 9.30 26.48 -4.94
N ARG A 620 9.57 27.69 -4.43
CA ARG A 620 8.94 28.94 -4.90
C ARG A 620 9.47 29.49 -6.19
N ALA A 621 10.79 29.39 -6.40
CA ALA A 621 11.38 29.80 -7.66
C ALA A 621 10.92 28.87 -8.80
N GLY A 622 10.72 27.58 -8.46
CA GLY A 622 10.22 26.51 -9.30
C GLY A 622 8.77 26.65 -9.76
N PHE A 623 8.39 25.82 -10.73
CA PHE A 623 7.01 25.56 -11.08
C PHE A 623 6.46 24.46 -10.17
N ALA A 624 5.33 24.73 -9.49
CA ALA A 624 4.70 23.78 -8.58
C ALA A 624 4.31 22.44 -9.21
N TYR A 625 4.03 22.41 -10.53
CA TYR A 625 3.64 21.20 -11.22
C TYR A 625 4.26 21.10 -12.61
N ARG A 626 4.66 19.89 -12.99
CA ARG A 626 5.23 19.58 -14.31
C ARG A 626 4.82 18.20 -14.80
N ARG A 627 4.53 18.07 -16.09
CA ARG A 627 4.14 16.79 -16.70
C ARG A 627 4.43 16.79 -18.21
N LEU A 628 4.78 15.63 -18.76
CA LEU A 628 4.86 15.44 -20.21
C LEU A 628 3.53 15.82 -20.86
N PHE A 629 3.59 16.47 -22.03
CA PHE A 629 2.39 16.93 -22.73
C PHE A 629 1.38 15.79 -22.93
N GLU A 630 1.82 14.64 -23.42
CA GLU A 630 0.94 13.49 -23.65
C GLU A 630 0.24 13.01 -22.38
N ARG A 631 0.97 12.92 -21.25
CA ARG A 631 0.40 12.52 -19.96
C ARG A 631 -0.56 13.58 -19.42
N PHE A 632 -0.27 14.86 -19.65
CA PHE A 632 -1.13 15.96 -19.25
C PHE A 632 -2.44 15.96 -20.05
N ILE A 633 -2.34 15.86 -21.37
CA ILE A 633 -3.49 15.80 -22.28
C ILE A 633 -4.34 14.57 -21.94
N TRP A 634 -3.72 13.40 -21.79
CA TRP A 634 -4.44 12.18 -21.41
C TRP A 634 -5.23 12.36 -20.11
N ARG A 635 -4.63 13.02 -19.11
CA ARG A 635 -5.26 13.23 -17.80
C ARG A 635 -6.39 14.27 -17.83
N TYR A 636 -6.20 15.39 -18.52
CA TYR A 636 -7.07 16.58 -18.44
C TYR A 636 -7.95 16.81 -19.68
N SER A 637 -7.80 16.02 -20.73
CA SER A 637 -8.66 16.06 -21.93
C SER A 637 -10.16 16.03 -21.62
N ILE A 638 -10.54 15.38 -20.52
CA ILE A 638 -11.91 15.28 -20.03
C ILE A 638 -12.57 16.63 -19.69
N ILE A 639 -11.77 17.68 -19.42
CA ILE A 639 -12.26 19.03 -19.06
C ILE A 639 -12.92 19.69 -20.27
N CYS A 640 -12.36 19.49 -21.47
CA CYS A 640 -12.81 20.13 -22.70
C CYS A 640 -14.17 19.56 -23.18
N LYS A 641 -15.19 20.42 -23.35
CA LYS A 641 -16.50 20.01 -23.91
C LYS A 641 -16.44 19.94 -25.43
N GLY A 642 -16.86 18.81 -26.01
CA GLY A 642 -17.15 18.73 -27.46
C GLY A 642 -15.94 18.89 -28.38
N SER A 643 -14.72 18.71 -27.87
CA SER A 643 -13.47 18.95 -28.58
C SER A 643 -12.74 17.67 -28.99
N GLU A 644 -13.42 16.53 -29.06
CA GLU A 644 -12.84 15.32 -29.69
C GLU A 644 -12.44 15.57 -31.17
N ASN A 645 -12.94 16.66 -31.77
CA ASN A 645 -12.53 17.18 -33.07
C ASN A 645 -11.51 18.34 -33.03
N LYS A 646 -11.13 18.89 -31.86
CA LYS A 646 -10.08 19.94 -31.75
C LYS A 646 -8.78 19.45 -31.11
N LEU A 647 -8.81 18.46 -30.21
CA LEU A 647 -7.62 17.85 -29.58
C LEU A 647 -6.94 16.80 -30.49
N LYS A 648 -6.92 17.06 -31.80
CA LYS A 648 -6.31 16.20 -32.83
C LYS A 648 -5.33 17.00 -33.70
N ASN A 649 -4.84 18.13 -33.21
CA ASN A 649 -3.72 18.78 -33.85
C ASN A 649 -2.45 17.99 -33.50
N LYS A 650 -1.54 17.83 -34.47
CA LYS A 650 -0.29 17.07 -34.30
C LYS A 650 0.68 17.66 -33.26
N ASP A 651 0.38 18.83 -32.69
CA ASP A 651 1.22 19.53 -31.73
C ASP A 651 0.66 19.44 -30.29
N PRO A 652 1.29 18.66 -29.40
CA PRO A 652 0.90 18.52 -28.00
C PRO A 652 0.92 19.83 -27.20
N ARG A 653 1.68 20.84 -27.63
CA ARG A 653 1.75 22.14 -26.93
C ARG A 653 0.43 22.89 -26.97
N HIS A 654 -0.16 22.95 -28.17
CA HIS A 654 -1.42 23.65 -28.39
C HIS A 654 -2.59 22.99 -27.64
N ASP A 655 -2.61 21.66 -27.58
CA ASP A 655 -3.63 20.93 -26.82
C ASP A 655 -3.54 21.22 -25.31
N CYS A 656 -2.31 21.41 -24.79
CA CYS A 656 -2.11 21.82 -23.40
C CYS A 656 -2.60 23.26 -23.14
N GLU A 657 -2.38 24.20 -24.06
CA GLU A 657 -2.91 25.57 -23.99
C GLU A 657 -4.44 25.57 -23.93
N ILE A 658 -5.11 24.84 -24.82
CA ILE A 658 -6.58 24.76 -24.87
C ILE A 658 -7.15 24.26 -23.54
N ILE A 659 -6.51 23.25 -22.93
CA ILE A 659 -6.91 22.73 -21.62
C ILE A 659 -6.78 23.81 -20.55
N CYS A 660 -5.66 24.55 -20.51
CA CYS A 660 -5.43 25.61 -19.54
C CYS A 660 -6.40 26.78 -19.71
N GLU A 661 -6.68 27.21 -20.94
CA GLU A 661 -7.68 28.24 -21.25
C GLU A 661 -9.09 27.82 -20.81
N THR A 662 -9.47 26.56 -21.09
CA THR A 662 -10.79 26.03 -20.71
C THR A 662 -10.94 25.95 -19.19
N ALA A 663 -9.84 25.70 -18.48
CA ALA A 663 -9.78 25.69 -17.02
C ALA A 663 -9.63 27.10 -16.40
N GLN A 664 -9.60 28.16 -17.22
CA GLN A 664 -9.44 29.56 -16.79
C GLN A 664 -8.12 29.86 -16.08
N ILE A 665 -7.04 29.18 -16.47
CA ILE A 665 -5.70 29.47 -15.94
C ILE A 665 -5.11 30.67 -16.69
N SER A 666 -4.48 31.57 -15.94
CA SER A 666 -3.83 32.74 -16.51
C SER A 666 -2.51 32.38 -17.25
N PRO A 667 -2.17 33.02 -18.38
CA PRO A 667 -0.94 32.73 -19.14
C PRO A 667 0.38 32.97 -18.37
N GLU A 668 0.33 33.72 -17.27
CA GLU A 668 1.49 33.97 -16.40
C GLU A 668 1.74 32.79 -15.44
N GLU A 669 0.71 31.98 -15.18
CA GLU A 669 0.76 30.86 -14.25
C GLU A 669 1.18 29.56 -14.90
N PHE A 670 1.33 29.50 -16.22
CA PHE A 670 1.91 28.33 -16.89
C PHE A 670 2.96 28.71 -17.94
N ARG A 671 3.85 27.75 -18.19
CA ARG A 671 4.86 27.79 -19.25
C ARG A 671 4.92 26.43 -19.93
N LEU A 672 5.09 26.45 -21.24
CA LEU A 672 5.31 25.24 -22.03
C LEU A 672 6.81 25.12 -22.31
N GLY A 673 7.39 24.00 -21.91
CA GLY A 673 8.77 23.65 -22.23
C GLY A 673 8.90 22.95 -23.58
N ASN A 674 9.99 22.21 -23.74
CA ASN A 674 10.25 21.44 -24.94
C ASN A 674 9.30 20.23 -25.10
N THR A 675 9.11 19.47 -24.02
CA THR A 675 8.31 18.23 -23.96
C THR A 675 7.27 18.22 -22.84
N LYS A 676 7.33 19.18 -21.90
CA LYS A 676 6.51 19.23 -20.69
C LYS A 676 5.79 20.56 -20.51
N ILE A 677 4.62 20.52 -19.86
CA ILE A 677 3.94 21.72 -19.34
C ILE A 677 4.37 21.95 -17.89
N PHE A 678 4.51 23.22 -17.53
CA PHE A 678 4.90 23.69 -16.21
C PHE A 678 3.87 24.69 -15.67
N ILE A 679 3.37 24.46 -14.46
CA ILE A 679 2.38 25.31 -13.79
C ILE A 679 3.03 25.88 -12.53
N ARG A 680 2.96 27.20 -12.39
CA ARG A 680 3.70 28.00 -11.42
C ARG A 680 3.09 27.90 -10.02
N SER A 681 1.82 28.26 -9.87
CA SER A 681 1.13 28.26 -8.57
C SER A 681 0.38 26.93 -8.36
N PRO A 682 0.36 26.40 -7.13
CA PRO A 682 -0.49 25.26 -6.79
C PRO A 682 -1.98 25.56 -7.00
N GLU A 683 -2.37 26.83 -6.88
CA GLU A 683 -3.74 27.32 -7.06
C GLU A 683 -4.29 27.00 -8.46
N SER A 684 -3.51 27.25 -9.53
CA SER A 684 -3.91 26.92 -10.89
C SER A 684 -4.02 25.41 -11.13
N LEU A 685 -3.17 24.61 -10.48
CA LEU A 685 -3.28 23.15 -10.52
C LEU A 685 -4.58 22.68 -9.84
N PHE A 686 -4.96 23.28 -8.72
CA PHE A 686 -6.21 22.94 -8.04
C PHE A 686 -7.43 23.25 -8.90
N LEU A 687 -7.42 24.37 -9.62
CA LEU A 687 -8.49 24.68 -10.57
C LEU A 687 -8.62 23.61 -11.67
N LEU A 688 -7.50 23.06 -12.16
CA LEU A 688 -7.52 21.96 -13.13
C LEU A 688 -8.12 20.66 -12.56
N GLU A 689 -7.70 20.24 -11.37
CA GLU A 689 -8.21 19.01 -10.76
C GLU A 689 -9.69 19.15 -10.37
N GLU A 690 -10.11 20.29 -9.82
CA GLU A 690 -11.52 20.54 -9.50
C GLU A 690 -12.39 20.53 -10.76
N ALA A 691 -11.91 21.15 -11.85
CA ALA A 691 -12.61 21.11 -13.14
C ALA A 691 -12.75 19.67 -13.68
N ARG A 692 -11.71 18.84 -13.50
CA ARG A 692 -11.68 17.43 -13.90
C ARG A 692 -12.62 16.57 -13.06
N GLU A 693 -12.62 16.72 -11.74
CA GLU A 693 -13.46 15.97 -10.81
C GLU A 693 -14.96 16.20 -11.07
N ARG A 694 -15.34 17.46 -11.27
CA ARG A 694 -16.72 17.82 -11.67
C ARG A 694 -17.17 17.09 -12.94
N ARG A 695 -16.25 16.76 -13.85
CA ARG A 695 -16.56 15.96 -15.05
C ARG A 695 -16.66 14.48 -14.76
N PHE A 696 -15.77 13.91 -13.94
CA PHE A 696 -15.91 12.53 -13.51
C PHE A 696 -17.25 12.28 -12.83
N ASP A 697 -17.70 13.17 -11.96
CA ASP A 697 -19.01 13.05 -11.32
C ASP A 697 -20.17 12.98 -12.33
N ALA A 698 -20.09 13.75 -13.41
CA ALA A 698 -21.09 13.72 -14.47
C ALA A 698 -21.07 12.37 -15.22
N PHE A 699 -19.89 11.89 -15.61
CA PHE A 699 -19.74 10.59 -16.30
C PHE A 699 -20.07 9.40 -15.39
N ALA A 700 -19.65 9.43 -14.12
CA ALA A 700 -20.00 8.43 -13.12
C ALA A 700 -21.51 8.33 -12.96
N ARG A 701 -22.23 9.46 -12.87
CA ARG A 701 -23.70 9.49 -12.84
C ARG A 701 -24.31 8.87 -14.10
N ILE A 702 -23.75 9.11 -15.29
CA ILE A 702 -24.21 8.50 -16.54
C ILE A 702 -24.00 6.97 -16.51
N ILE A 703 -22.79 6.51 -16.15
CA ILE A 703 -22.45 5.08 -16.06
C ILE A 703 -23.32 4.39 -15.02
N GLN A 704 -23.45 4.96 -13.82
CA GLN A 704 -24.30 4.44 -12.76
C GLN A 704 -25.76 4.35 -13.21
N ARG A 705 -26.29 5.36 -13.91
CA ARG A 705 -27.66 5.33 -14.47
C ARG A 705 -27.82 4.21 -15.49
N ILE A 706 -26.87 4.04 -16.40
CA ILE A 706 -26.89 2.97 -17.42
C ILE A 706 -26.76 1.60 -16.75
N PHE A 707 -25.83 1.43 -15.81
CA PHE A 707 -25.61 0.19 -15.08
C PHE A 707 -26.84 -0.20 -14.26
N LYS A 708 -27.40 0.73 -13.48
CA LYS A 708 -28.66 0.50 -12.73
C LYS A 708 -29.79 0.08 -13.68
N ARG A 709 -29.90 0.72 -14.85
CA ARG A 709 -30.88 0.34 -15.88
C ARG A 709 -30.60 -1.05 -16.47
N PHE A 710 -29.35 -1.38 -16.73
CA PHE A 710 -28.93 -2.69 -17.25
C PHE A 710 -29.20 -3.80 -16.22
N ALA A 711 -28.77 -3.62 -14.98
CA ALA A 711 -29.00 -4.54 -13.87
C ALA A 711 -30.51 -4.75 -13.64
N ALA A 712 -31.30 -3.67 -13.62
CA ALA A 712 -32.76 -3.76 -13.51
C ALA A 712 -33.39 -4.52 -14.69
N LYS A 713 -32.97 -4.24 -15.94
CA LYS A 713 -33.46 -4.98 -17.13
C LYS A 713 -33.07 -6.46 -17.09
N ARG A 714 -31.85 -6.79 -16.66
CA ARG A 714 -31.36 -8.17 -16.52
C ARG A 714 -32.15 -8.92 -15.46
N ASN A 715 -32.38 -8.31 -14.30
CA ASN A 715 -33.19 -8.90 -13.24
C ASN A 715 -34.65 -9.10 -13.68
N LEU A 716 -35.24 -8.14 -14.39
CA LEU A 716 -36.58 -8.28 -14.94
C LEU A 716 -36.69 -9.41 -15.97
N ARG A 717 -35.69 -9.55 -16.87
CA ARG A 717 -35.64 -10.70 -17.80
C ARG A 717 -35.57 -12.02 -17.06
N LYS A 718 -34.67 -12.13 -16.07
CA LYS A 718 -34.55 -13.34 -15.24
C LYS A 718 -35.87 -13.71 -14.54
N GLN A 719 -36.57 -12.73 -13.97
CA GLN A 719 -37.89 -12.96 -13.36
C GLN A 719 -38.93 -13.44 -14.38
N LYS A 720 -38.90 -12.91 -15.61
CA LYS A 720 -39.79 -13.35 -16.69
C LYS A 720 -39.45 -14.75 -17.19
N ASP A 721 -38.17 -15.10 -17.26
CA ASP A 721 -37.72 -16.45 -17.64
C ASP A 721 -38.17 -17.46 -16.57
N GLU A 722 -37.93 -17.18 -15.27
CA GLU A 722 -38.41 -17.98 -14.14
C GLU A 722 -39.95 -18.13 -14.14
N ALA A 723 -40.69 -17.07 -14.48
CA ALA A 723 -42.14 -17.10 -14.59
C ALA A 723 -42.62 -17.92 -15.80
N SER A 724 -41.89 -17.86 -16.92
CA SER A 724 -42.21 -18.62 -18.14
C SER A 724 -41.94 -20.10 -17.97
N GLU A 725 -40.94 -20.49 -17.19
CA GLU A 725 -40.63 -21.90 -16.89
C GLU A 725 -41.80 -22.61 -16.21
N LEU A 726 -42.57 -21.92 -15.35
CA LEU A 726 -43.74 -22.49 -14.66
C LEU A 726 -44.83 -23.02 -15.61
N TYR A 727 -44.95 -22.46 -16.81
CA TYR A 727 -46.04 -22.79 -17.76
C TYR A 727 -45.53 -23.43 -19.06
N ARG A 728 -44.23 -23.70 -19.17
CA ARG A 728 -43.58 -24.09 -20.43
C ARG A 728 -44.18 -25.40 -20.98
N GLY A 729 -44.86 -25.31 -22.12
CA GLY A 729 -45.48 -26.46 -22.80
C GLY A 729 -46.78 -26.96 -22.18
N LEU A 730 -47.27 -26.32 -21.11
CA LEU A 730 -48.42 -26.81 -20.34
C LEU A 730 -49.67 -25.91 -20.46
N LYS A 731 -49.54 -24.66 -20.93
CA LYS A 731 -50.66 -23.69 -21.08
C LYS A 731 -50.55 -22.88 -22.36
N GLU A 732 -51.68 -22.51 -22.96
CA GLU A 732 -51.75 -21.61 -24.13
C GLU A 732 -51.10 -20.24 -23.84
N ARG A 733 -50.37 -19.72 -24.83
CA ARG A 733 -49.55 -18.52 -24.66
C ARG A 733 -50.40 -17.25 -24.60
N ASN A 734 -50.41 -16.58 -23.44
CA ASN A 734 -50.97 -15.24 -23.30
C ASN A 734 -49.95 -14.15 -23.68
N ARG A 735 -50.12 -13.50 -24.85
CA ARG A 735 -49.21 -12.44 -25.34
C ARG A 735 -49.06 -11.28 -24.35
N HIS A 736 -50.14 -10.89 -23.67
CA HIS A 736 -50.14 -9.77 -22.74
C HIS A 736 -49.25 -10.00 -21.50
N SER A 737 -49.04 -11.26 -21.08
CA SER A 737 -48.14 -11.58 -19.96
C SER A 737 -46.66 -11.34 -20.28
N LEU A 738 -46.27 -11.39 -21.56
CA LEU A 738 -44.88 -11.17 -21.99
C LEU A 738 -44.52 -9.69 -22.09
N GLU A 739 -45.46 -8.87 -22.57
CA GLU A 739 -45.25 -7.44 -22.80
C GLU A 739 -45.41 -6.61 -21.51
N ARG A 740 -46.16 -7.11 -20.52
CA ARG A 740 -46.37 -6.44 -19.23
C ARG A 740 -45.09 -6.36 -18.40
N ARG A 741 -44.90 -5.25 -17.68
CA ARG A 741 -43.85 -5.10 -16.66
C ARG A 741 -44.35 -5.67 -15.34
N PHE A 742 -43.52 -6.48 -14.67
CA PHE A 742 -43.82 -6.96 -13.32
C PHE A 742 -43.52 -5.84 -12.34
N VAL A 743 -44.55 -5.30 -11.71
CA VAL A 743 -44.48 -4.13 -10.80
C VAL A 743 -44.53 -4.58 -9.33
N ALA A 744 -45.05 -5.78 -9.06
CA ALA A 744 -45.38 -6.34 -7.76
C ALA A 744 -46.46 -5.57 -6.98
N ASP A 745 -46.38 -4.24 -6.88
CA ASP A 745 -47.39 -3.40 -6.22
C ASP A 745 -48.25 -2.64 -7.24
N TYR A 746 -49.49 -3.11 -7.42
CA TYR A 746 -50.49 -2.49 -8.29
C TYR A 746 -51.55 -1.70 -7.53
N ILE A 747 -51.48 -1.66 -6.20
CA ILE A 747 -52.43 -0.94 -5.34
C ILE A 747 -51.84 0.41 -4.89
N GLY A 748 -50.50 0.52 -4.80
CA GLY A 748 -49.82 1.69 -4.28
C GLY A 748 -49.89 1.69 -2.76
N LEU A 749 -49.18 0.74 -2.14
CA LEU A 749 -49.19 0.51 -0.69
C LEU A 749 -48.71 1.71 0.12
N ASP A 750 -47.87 2.57 -0.46
CA ASP A 750 -47.39 3.82 0.16
C ASP A 750 -48.53 4.80 0.48
N HIS A 751 -49.66 4.70 -0.24
CA HIS A 751 -50.83 5.54 -0.05
C HIS A 751 -51.96 4.85 0.74
N HIS A 752 -51.76 3.60 1.20
CA HIS A 752 -52.79 2.79 1.87
C HIS A 752 -52.28 2.15 3.17
N PRO A 753 -52.08 2.94 4.25
CA PRO A 753 -51.56 2.43 5.53
C PRO A 753 -52.52 1.46 6.24
N GLY A 754 -53.83 1.51 5.93
CA GLY A 754 -54.83 0.56 6.44
C GLY A 754 -54.56 -0.89 6.03
N LEU A 755 -54.21 -1.12 4.76
CA LEU A 755 -53.81 -2.43 4.26
C LEU A 755 -52.53 -2.95 4.93
N GLN A 756 -51.55 -2.08 5.16
CA GLN A 756 -50.32 -2.44 5.87
C GLN A 756 -50.59 -2.83 7.33
N ALA A 757 -51.52 -2.14 8.00
CA ALA A 757 -51.92 -2.45 9.37
C ALA A 757 -52.60 -3.84 9.47
N ILE A 758 -53.46 -4.19 8.51
CA ILE A 758 -54.18 -5.48 8.47
C ILE A 758 -53.24 -6.68 8.30
N VAL A 759 -52.11 -6.49 7.60
CA VAL A 759 -51.18 -7.55 7.22
C VAL A 759 -50.06 -7.77 8.24
N GLY A 760 -50.02 -7.00 9.34
CA GLY A 760 -49.02 -7.16 10.42
C GLY A 760 -48.19 -5.90 10.72
N GLY A 761 -48.55 -4.75 10.15
CA GLY A 761 -47.86 -3.46 10.35
C GLY A 761 -46.60 -3.31 9.49
N ARG A 762 -45.80 -2.25 9.75
CA ARG A 762 -44.59 -1.88 8.97
C ARG A 762 -43.49 -2.96 8.93
N ARG A 763 -43.59 -4.04 9.71
CA ARG A 763 -42.57 -5.09 9.80
C ARG A 763 -42.73 -6.20 8.76
N GLU A 764 -43.92 -6.40 8.19
CA GLU A 764 -44.17 -7.48 7.22
C GLU A 764 -44.06 -6.95 5.78
N ARG A 765 -43.07 -7.45 5.00
CA ARG A 765 -42.87 -7.04 3.61
C ARG A 765 -43.90 -7.70 2.69
N ILE A 766 -44.58 -6.88 1.89
CA ILE A 766 -45.51 -7.32 0.85
C ILE A 766 -44.73 -7.43 -0.48
N PHE A 767 -44.82 -8.58 -1.13
CA PHE A 767 -44.11 -8.89 -2.39
C PHE A 767 -45.01 -8.91 -3.62
N PHE A 768 -46.32 -8.90 -3.42
CA PHE A 768 -47.28 -8.72 -4.49
C PHE A 768 -48.57 -8.15 -3.91
N ALA A 769 -49.15 -7.16 -4.57
CA ALA A 769 -50.40 -6.51 -4.17
C ALA A 769 -51.22 -6.15 -5.42
N ALA A 770 -52.42 -6.70 -5.57
CA ALA A 770 -53.31 -6.36 -6.67
C ALA A 770 -54.79 -6.57 -6.31
N SER A 771 -55.68 -5.71 -6.80
CA SER A 771 -57.12 -5.99 -6.79
C SER A 771 -57.45 -7.11 -7.78
N VAL A 772 -58.13 -8.15 -7.31
CA VAL A 772 -58.57 -9.31 -8.10
C VAL A 772 -60.08 -9.53 -7.96
N THR A 773 -60.68 -10.24 -8.90
CA THR A 773 -62.07 -10.68 -8.79
C THR A 773 -62.11 -12.02 -8.08
N LYS A 774 -62.82 -12.10 -6.95
CA LYS A 774 -63.06 -13.34 -6.22
C LYS A 774 -64.51 -13.77 -6.40
N TYR A 775 -64.72 -15.04 -6.68
CA TYR A 775 -66.07 -15.60 -6.76
C TYR A 775 -66.50 -16.14 -5.39
N ASP A 776 -67.69 -15.72 -4.94
CA ASP A 776 -68.28 -16.26 -3.73
C ASP A 776 -68.93 -17.64 -3.97
N ARG A 777 -69.51 -18.23 -2.91
CA ARG A 777 -70.22 -19.52 -2.98
C ARG A 777 -71.42 -19.55 -3.93
N ARG A 778 -71.95 -18.38 -4.32
CA ARG A 778 -73.04 -18.22 -5.30
C ARG A 778 -72.48 -17.85 -6.68
N PHE A 779 -71.16 -17.94 -6.85
CA PHE A 779 -70.42 -17.51 -8.03
C PHE A 779 -70.68 -16.06 -8.43
N ARG A 780 -70.94 -15.20 -7.44
CA ARG A 780 -71.03 -13.75 -7.65
C ARG A 780 -69.62 -13.15 -7.58
N PRO A 781 -69.22 -12.35 -8.57
CA PRO A 781 -67.91 -11.70 -8.56
C PRO A 781 -67.87 -10.60 -7.49
N THR A 782 -66.83 -10.61 -6.66
CA THR A 782 -66.56 -9.60 -5.64
C THR A 782 -65.13 -9.11 -5.77
N ARG A 783 -64.93 -7.79 -5.84
CA ARG A 783 -63.58 -7.20 -5.87
C ARG A 783 -62.89 -7.38 -4.51
N THR A 784 -61.71 -7.97 -4.53
CA THR A 784 -60.91 -8.31 -3.33
C THR A 784 -59.46 -7.98 -3.60
N ASP A 785 -58.76 -7.40 -2.63
CA ASP A 785 -57.32 -7.12 -2.72
C ASP A 785 -56.53 -8.36 -2.29
N LEU A 786 -55.67 -8.83 -3.18
CA LEU A 786 -54.79 -10.00 -3.01
C LEU A 786 -53.39 -9.52 -2.65
N LEU A 787 -52.93 -9.89 -1.46
CA LEU A 787 -51.62 -9.51 -0.94
C LEU A 787 -50.78 -10.76 -0.65
N LEU A 788 -49.53 -10.76 -1.10
CA LEU A 788 -48.55 -11.83 -0.85
C LEU A 788 -47.46 -11.32 0.09
N THR A 789 -47.23 -12.00 1.20
CA THR A 789 -46.22 -11.66 2.20
C THR A 789 -45.08 -12.68 2.24
N THR A 790 -44.19 -12.55 3.23
CA THR A 790 -43.19 -13.58 3.56
C THR A 790 -43.82 -14.88 4.05
N LYS A 791 -45.03 -14.90 4.62
CA LYS A 791 -45.57 -16.08 5.33
C LYS A 791 -46.92 -16.59 4.83
N ALA A 792 -47.73 -15.73 4.22
CA ALA A 792 -49.11 -16.04 3.86
C ALA A 792 -49.64 -15.21 2.68
N ILE A 793 -50.74 -15.70 2.10
CA ILE A 793 -51.58 -14.97 1.15
C ILE A 793 -52.75 -14.34 1.92
N PHE A 794 -53.00 -13.05 1.73
CA PHE A 794 -54.10 -12.32 2.35
C PHE A 794 -55.11 -11.89 1.28
N LEU A 795 -56.39 -12.07 1.60
CA LEU A 795 -57.53 -11.58 0.83
C LEU A 795 -58.25 -10.53 1.66
N VAL A 796 -58.18 -9.28 1.25
CA VAL A 796 -58.77 -8.13 1.93
C VAL A 796 -59.96 -7.63 1.11
N GLY A 797 -61.12 -7.49 1.73
CA GLY A 797 -62.32 -6.97 1.09
C GLY A 797 -62.76 -5.67 1.75
N ARG A 798 -63.83 -5.06 1.22
CA ARG A 798 -64.41 -3.83 1.78
C ARG A 798 -65.77 -4.17 2.38
N GLU A 799 -66.02 -3.74 3.62
CA GLU A 799 -67.31 -3.89 4.31
C GLU A 799 -67.78 -2.53 4.84
N ALA A 800 -69.08 -2.28 4.78
CA ALA A 800 -69.67 -1.13 5.45
C ALA A 800 -69.70 -1.39 6.97
N LEU A 801 -69.20 -0.45 7.76
CA LEU A 801 -69.32 -0.48 9.22
C LEU A 801 -70.81 -0.53 9.61
N LYS A 802 -71.16 -1.50 10.45
CA LYS A 802 -72.56 -1.77 10.85
C LYS A 802 -73.00 -0.96 12.08
N GLU A 803 -72.07 -0.49 12.90
CA GLU A 803 -72.36 0.22 14.16
C GLU A 803 -71.35 1.36 14.41
N GLY A 804 -71.81 2.45 15.08
CA GLY A 804 -71.02 3.65 15.42
C GLY A 804 -71.32 4.89 14.56
N THR A 805 -70.70 6.03 14.89
CA THR A 805 -70.86 7.33 14.18
C THR A 805 -70.42 7.32 12.71
N ASN A 806 -69.73 6.25 12.27
CA ASN A 806 -69.29 6.02 10.89
C ASN A 806 -70.07 4.87 10.20
N ALA A 807 -71.26 4.51 10.70
CA ALA A 807 -72.10 3.48 10.10
C ALA A 807 -72.37 3.80 8.61
N GLY A 808 -72.12 2.82 7.73
CA GLY A 808 -72.20 2.99 6.27
C GLY A 808 -70.87 3.32 5.57
N LYS A 809 -69.80 3.68 6.29
CA LYS A 809 -68.48 3.90 5.69
C LYS A 809 -67.81 2.56 5.34
N MET A 810 -67.35 2.42 4.09
CA MET A 810 -66.66 1.23 3.59
C MET A 810 -65.23 1.18 4.15
N VAL A 811 -64.93 0.16 4.96
CA VAL A 811 -63.62 -0.07 5.58
C VAL A 811 -63.02 -1.38 5.06
N GLU A 812 -61.70 -1.38 4.92
CA GLU A 812 -60.92 -2.57 4.55
C GLU A 812 -60.93 -3.58 5.69
N SER A 813 -61.28 -4.82 5.38
CA SER A 813 -61.41 -5.90 6.35
C SER A 813 -60.76 -7.18 5.82
N LEU A 814 -60.02 -7.87 6.67
CA LEU A 814 -59.41 -9.15 6.33
C LEU A 814 -60.51 -10.21 6.12
N LYS A 815 -60.66 -10.70 4.88
CA LYS A 815 -61.64 -11.74 4.54
C LYS A 815 -61.07 -13.13 4.71
N ARG A 816 -59.77 -13.32 4.42
CA ARG A 816 -59.09 -14.60 4.55
C ARG A 816 -57.58 -14.41 4.62
N LYS A 817 -56.92 -15.19 5.49
CA LYS A 817 -55.47 -15.38 5.51
C LYS A 817 -55.18 -16.86 5.21
N ILE A 818 -54.32 -17.14 4.25
CA ILE A 818 -53.93 -18.49 3.83
C ILE A 818 -52.44 -18.64 4.10
N PRO A 819 -52.04 -19.26 5.22
CA PRO A 819 -50.64 -19.60 5.49
C PRO A 819 -50.07 -20.51 4.40
N PHE A 820 -48.80 -20.34 4.02
CA PHE A 820 -48.19 -21.18 2.97
C PHE A 820 -48.21 -22.68 3.30
N ALA A 821 -48.09 -23.05 4.57
CA ALA A 821 -48.17 -24.45 5.01
C ALA A 821 -49.55 -25.10 4.77
N SER A 822 -50.61 -24.30 4.65
CA SER A 822 -51.98 -24.78 4.40
C SER A 822 -52.34 -24.87 2.91
N LEU A 823 -51.48 -24.35 2.03
CA LEU A 823 -51.73 -24.33 0.59
C LEU A 823 -51.41 -25.71 -0.03
N ASN A 824 -52.45 -26.48 -0.33
CA ASN A 824 -52.32 -27.84 -0.88
C ASN A 824 -51.93 -27.81 -2.37
N ALA A 825 -52.68 -27.05 -3.17
CA ALA A 825 -52.47 -26.95 -4.61
C ALA A 825 -52.92 -25.59 -5.15
N VAL A 826 -52.32 -25.17 -6.26
CA VAL A 826 -52.81 -24.04 -7.06
C VAL A 826 -53.20 -24.57 -8.42
N LEU A 827 -54.48 -24.45 -8.79
CA LEU A 827 -54.96 -24.91 -10.09
C LEU A 827 -55.09 -23.75 -11.07
N VAL A 828 -54.65 -24.01 -12.29
CA VAL A 828 -54.84 -23.13 -13.46
C VAL A 828 -55.30 -23.98 -14.64
N SER A 829 -56.07 -23.44 -15.57
CA SER A 829 -56.48 -24.20 -16.78
C SER A 829 -55.33 -24.30 -17.79
N SER A 830 -55.53 -25.03 -18.89
CA SER A 830 -54.62 -25.04 -20.05
C SER A 830 -54.87 -23.87 -21.04
N PHE A 831 -55.97 -23.12 -20.93
CA PHE A 831 -56.37 -22.09 -21.90
C PHE A 831 -55.79 -20.69 -21.64
N GLN A 832 -55.94 -19.75 -22.58
CA GLN A 832 -55.60 -18.34 -22.37
C GLN A 832 -56.64 -17.62 -21.48
N ASP A 833 -56.68 -17.96 -20.20
CA ASP A 833 -57.60 -17.38 -19.21
C ASP A 833 -56.91 -16.77 -17.98
N ASP A 834 -57.70 -16.00 -17.23
CA ASP A 834 -57.26 -15.26 -16.05
C ASP A 834 -57.64 -15.97 -14.73
N PHE A 835 -58.21 -17.17 -14.79
CA PHE A 835 -58.66 -17.92 -13.60
C PHE A 835 -57.51 -18.64 -12.89
N LEU A 836 -57.54 -18.63 -11.56
CA LEU A 836 -56.70 -19.43 -10.68
C LEU A 836 -57.50 -19.88 -9.45
N LEU A 837 -57.22 -21.09 -8.97
CA LEU A 837 -57.87 -21.67 -7.79
C LEU A 837 -56.82 -21.97 -6.72
N LEU A 838 -57.01 -21.39 -5.53
CA LEU A 838 -56.20 -21.72 -4.36
C LEU A 838 -56.92 -22.82 -3.57
N VAL A 839 -56.34 -24.03 -3.53
CA VAL A 839 -56.83 -25.17 -2.75
C VAL A 839 -56.07 -25.24 -1.43
N VAL A 840 -56.83 -25.27 -0.34
CA VAL A 840 -56.31 -25.21 1.02
C VAL A 840 -56.68 -26.52 1.72
N THR A 841 -55.73 -27.13 2.43
CA THR A 841 -55.96 -28.41 3.10
C THR A 841 -57.04 -28.27 4.17
N SER A 842 -58.07 -29.13 4.13
CA SER A 842 -59.17 -29.17 5.10
C SER A 842 -60.00 -27.88 5.20
N GLU A 843 -59.94 -26.99 4.18
CA GLU A 843 -60.75 -25.77 4.08
C GLU A 843 -61.33 -25.57 2.67
N TYR A 844 -62.26 -24.62 2.53
CA TYR A 844 -62.85 -24.27 1.24
C TYR A 844 -61.83 -23.64 0.27
N SER A 845 -62.00 -23.81 -1.04
CA SER A 845 -61.11 -23.24 -2.07
C SER A 845 -61.44 -21.77 -2.37
N SER A 846 -60.47 -21.00 -2.88
CA SER A 846 -60.70 -19.60 -3.35
C SER A 846 -60.50 -19.50 -4.86
N LEU A 847 -61.58 -19.30 -5.61
CA LEU A 847 -61.54 -19.03 -7.05
C LEU A 847 -61.32 -17.53 -7.30
N LEU A 848 -60.23 -17.21 -7.99
CA LEU A 848 -59.81 -15.84 -8.31
C LEU A 848 -59.65 -15.68 -9.83
N GLU A 849 -59.96 -14.50 -10.33
CA GLU A 849 -59.73 -14.08 -11.73
C GLU A 849 -58.82 -12.85 -11.73
N THR A 850 -57.69 -12.94 -12.41
CA THR A 850 -56.73 -11.84 -12.54
C THR A 850 -55.82 -11.96 -13.77
N PRO A 851 -55.63 -10.88 -14.54
CA PRO A 851 -54.67 -10.83 -15.64
C PRO A 851 -53.21 -10.79 -15.15
N LEU A 852 -52.97 -10.74 -13.84
CA LEU A 852 -51.66 -10.74 -13.18
C LEU A 852 -51.23 -12.12 -12.68
N LYS A 853 -51.97 -13.18 -13.03
CA LYS A 853 -51.73 -14.57 -12.57
C LYS A 853 -50.27 -15.02 -12.74
N THR A 854 -49.66 -14.73 -13.89
CA THR A 854 -48.29 -15.12 -14.22
C THR A 854 -47.27 -14.56 -13.22
N GLU A 855 -47.39 -13.27 -12.90
CA GLU A 855 -46.51 -12.57 -11.96
C GLU A 855 -46.76 -13.01 -10.51
N PHE A 856 -48.04 -13.12 -10.13
CA PHE A 856 -48.42 -13.59 -8.80
C PHE A 856 -47.87 -15.00 -8.51
N LEU A 857 -48.00 -15.94 -9.45
CA LEU A 857 -47.52 -17.32 -9.26
C LEU A 857 -45.99 -17.42 -9.30
N ALA A 858 -45.30 -16.59 -10.08
CA ALA A 858 -43.85 -16.49 -10.03
C ALA A 858 -43.36 -15.98 -8.67
N ALA A 859 -44.00 -14.92 -8.15
CA ALA A 859 -43.71 -14.39 -6.82
C ALA A 859 -44.00 -15.42 -5.71
N LEU A 860 -45.12 -16.14 -5.79
CA LEU A 860 -45.50 -17.18 -4.84
C LEU A 860 -44.53 -18.36 -4.86
N ASN A 861 -44.16 -18.88 -6.04
CA ASN A 861 -43.20 -19.96 -6.20
C ASN A 861 -41.84 -19.62 -5.59
N LYS A 862 -41.36 -18.38 -5.81
CA LYS A 862 -40.10 -17.92 -5.22
C LYS A 862 -40.15 -17.92 -3.69
N ARG A 863 -41.25 -17.48 -3.08
CA ARG A 863 -41.40 -17.45 -1.61
C ARG A 863 -41.53 -18.83 -1.00
N LEU A 864 -42.20 -19.76 -1.67
CA LEU A 864 -42.25 -21.15 -1.22
C LEU A 864 -40.85 -21.79 -1.22
N LYS A 865 -40.06 -21.58 -2.28
CA LYS A 865 -38.68 -22.07 -2.36
C LYS A 865 -37.78 -21.49 -1.26
N GLU A 866 -37.90 -20.21 -0.94
CA GLU A 866 -37.10 -19.56 0.10
C GLU A 866 -37.47 -20.03 1.52
N ASN A 867 -38.75 -20.26 1.81
CA ASN A 867 -39.22 -20.64 3.14
C ASN A 867 -39.08 -22.13 3.46
N PHE A 868 -39.23 -23.02 2.46
CA PHE A 868 -39.27 -24.47 2.68
C PHE A 868 -38.10 -25.22 2.00
N ARG A 869 -37.08 -24.49 1.52
CA ARG A 869 -35.79 -24.96 0.95
C ARG A 869 -35.82 -26.01 -0.18
N GLN A 870 -36.96 -26.62 -0.56
CA GLN A 870 -37.03 -27.58 -1.68
C GLN A 870 -38.41 -27.83 -2.31
N SER A 871 -39.53 -27.39 -1.72
CA SER A 871 -40.86 -27.56 -2.33
C SER A 871 -41.16 -26.48 -3.38
N SER A 872 -41.16 -26.86 -4.66
CA SER A 872 -41.72 -26.04 -5.75
C SER A 872 -43.22 -25.80 -5.54
N LEU A 873 -43.76 -24.70 -6.08
CA LEU A 873 -45.20 -24.43 -6.10
C LEU A 873 -45.96 -25.70 -6.56
N PRO A 874 -46.96 -26.20 -5.79
CA PRO A 874 -47.80 -27.33 -6.19
C PRO A 874 -48.82 -26.88 -7.25
N LEU A 875 -48.31 -26.48 -8.41
CA LEU A 875 -49.09 -26.01 -9.56
C LEU A 875 -49.66 -27.23 -10.31
N GLN A 876 -50.97 -27.30 -10.42
CA GLN A 876 -51.67 -28.31 -11.21
C GLN A 876 -52.38 -27.64 -12.37
N ILE A 877 -52.17 -28.16 -13.59
CA ILE A 877 -52.77 -27.62 -14.80
C ILE A 877 -53.87 -28.57 -15.24
N THR A 878 -55.12 -28.14 -15.08
CA THR A 878 -56.31 -28.96 -15.35
C THR A 878 -57.45 -28.10 -15.86
N ASP A 879 -58.17 -28.56 -16.87
CA ASP A 879 -59.35 -27.83 -17.36
C ASP A 879 -60.60 -28.07 -16.49
N LYS A 880 -60.50 -28.90 -15.45
CA LYS A 880 -61.58 -29.19 -14.50
C LYS A 880 -61.15 -28.77 -13.09
N PHE A 881 -61.75 -27.72 -12.57
CA PHE A 881 -61.51 -27.25 -11.22
C PHE A 881 -62.53 -27.85 -10.25
N ILE A 882 -62.07 -28.59 -9.25
CA ILE A 882 -62.90 -29.07 -8.15
C ILE A 882 -62.81 -28.02 -7.03
N ILE A 883 -63.91 -27.31 -6.80
CA ILE A 883 -64.03 -26.23 -5.82
C ILE A 883 -64.74 -26.78 -4.58
N GLN A 884 -64.04 -26.80 -3.45
CA GLN A 884 -64.64 -27.11 -2.15
C GLN A 884 -65.29 -25.84 -1.59
N LEU A 885 -66.59 -25.89 -1.30
CA LEU A 885 -67.35 -24.74 -0.78
C LEU A 885 -67.42 -24.77 0.76
N LYS A 886 -67.56 -23.59 1.37
CA LYS A 886 -67.84 -23.43 2.79
C LYS A 886 -69.29 -23.91 3.07
N GLN A 887 -69.49 -24.98 3.85
CA GLN A 887 -70.79 -25.62 4.16
C GLN A 887 -71.95 -24.63 4.39
N LEU A 888 -73.17 -24.89 3.89
CA LEU A 888 -74.43 -24.34 4.43
C LEU A 888 -75.74 -24.98 3.88
N ARG A 889 -76.81 -24.87 4.70
CA ARG A 889 -78.23 -25.31 4.54
C ARG A 889 -78.83 -25.09 3.14
N PRO A 890 -79.84 -25.90 2.73
CA PRO A 890 -80.32 -25.94 1.35
C PRO A 890 -81.03 -24.64 0.96
N ALA A 891 -80.44 -23.90 0.03
CA ALA A 891 -81.12 -22.84 -0.71
C ALA A 891 -80.71 -22.95 -2.19
N MET A 892 -81.69 -22.80 -3.09
CA MET A 892 -81.49 -22.89 -4.54
C MET A 892 -80.45 -21.87 -5.03
N LEU A 893 -79.47 -22.36 -5.79
CA LEU A 893 -78.40 -21.59 -6.40
C LEU A 893 -78.68 -21.43 -7.90
N PRO A 894 -78.30 -20.30 -8.53
CA PRO A 894 -78.56 -20.06 -9.94
C PRO A 894 -77.74 -20.99 -10.86
N ASN A 895 -78.35 -21.38 -11.99
CA ASN A 895 -77.81 -22.35 -12.96
C ASN A 895 -76.74 -21.80 -13.94
N ALA A 896 -76.34 -20.53 -13.84
CA ALA A 896 -75.47 -19.90 -14.85
C ALA A 896 -74.33 -19.08 -14.24
N PHE A 897 -73.10 -19.39 -14.68
CA PHE A 897 -71.90 -18.62 -14.41
C PHE A 897 -71.69 -17.60 -15.55
N PRO A 898 -71.41 -16.30 -15.29
CA PRO A 898 -71.56 -15.26 -16.33
C PRO A 898 -70.49 -15.21 -17.43
N LYS A 899 -69.39 -15.95 -17.31
CA LYS A 899 -68.28 -16.00 -18.28
C LYS A 899 -67.64 -17.39 -18.25
N ALA A 900 -67.46 -18.00 -19.41
CA ALA A 900 -67.14 -19.40 -19.69
C ALA A 900 -68.32 -20.38 -19.67
N ALA A 901 -68.37 -21.26 -20.68
CA ALA A 901 -69.33 -22.36 -20.80
C ALA A 901 -69.05 -23.41 -19.72
N ILE A 902 -69.55 -23.16 -18.52
CA ILE A 902 -69.32 -23.97 -17.32
C ILE A 902 -70.53 -24.89 -17.10
N SER A 903 -70.33 -26.21 -17.20
CA SER A 903 -71.31 -27.20 -16.74
C SER A 903 -71.07 -27.49 -15.26
N LEU A 904 -72.01 -27.10 -14.40
CA LEU A 904 -71.99 -27.38 -12.97
C LEU A 904 -72.60 -28.76 -12.72
N PHE A 905 -71.78 -29.75 -12.39
CA PHE A 905 -72.26 -31.05 -11.91
C PHE A 905 -72.35 -31.04 -10.38
N THR A 906 -73.42 -31.61 -9.82
CA THR A 906 -73.71 -31.56 -8.38
C THR A 906 -73.43 -32.91 -7.69
N GLY A 907 -72.61 -32.85 -6.64
CA GLY A 907 -72.41 -33.92 -5.66
C GLY A 907 -71.81 -33.33 -4.38
N GLY A 908 -72.59 -33.24 -3.29
CA GLY A 908 -72.12 -32.75 -1.99
C GLY A 908 -71.64 -31.29 -1.93
N ASN A 909 -70.67 -31.02 -1.04
CA ASN A 909 -70.03 -29.70 -0.81
C ASN A 909 -69.01 -29.29 -1.88
N GLU A 910 -68.85 -30.11 -2.93
CA GLU A 910 -67.92 -29.87 -4.01
C GLU A 910 -68.66 -29.40 -5.27
N ARG A 911 -68.01 -28.56 -6.06
CA ARG A 911 -68.49 -28.11 -7.37
C ARG A 911 -67.39 -28.25 -8.39
N ILE A 912 -67.72 -28.81 -9.54
CA ILE A 912 -66.79 -28.94 -10.65
C ILE A 912 -67.05 -27.80 -11.64
N VAL A 913 -66.00 -27.03 -11.92
CA VAL A 913 -65.98 -25.99 -12.96
C VAL A 913 -65.12 -26.51 -14.10
N GLU A 914 -65.74 -26.90 -15.20
CA GLU A 914 -65.05 -27.31 -16.42
C GLU A 914 -64.85 -26.10 -17.35
N PHE A 915 -63.60 -25.81 -17.69
CA PHE A 915 -63.22 -24.81 -18.69
C PHE A 915 -63.24 -25.44 -20.06
N ARG A 916 -63.85 -24.74 -21.02
CA ARG A 916 -63.86 -25.14 -22.43
C ARG A 916 -63.29 -24.01 -23.28
N LYS A 917 -62.65 -24.39 -24.39
CA LYS A 917 -62.13 -23.44 -25.37
C LYS A 917 -63.27 -22.61 -25.95
N GLU A 918 -63.24 -21.30 -25.74
CA GLU A 918 -64.25 -20.39 -26.28
C GLU A 918 -64.20 -20.42 -27.83
N LYS A 919 -65.35 -20.71 -28.48
CA LYS A 919 -65.50 -20.44 -29.92
C LYS A 919 -65.57 -18.92 -30.07
N ARG A 920 -64.49 -18.29 -30.55
CA ARG A 920 -64.46 -16.84 -30.82
C ARG A 920 -65.68 -16.43 -31.66
N HIS A 921 -66.64 -15.73 -31.05
CA HIS A 921 -67.58 -14.91 -31.78
C HIS A 921 -66.88 -13.61 -32.18
N ASN A 922 -66.92 -13.30 -33.47
CA ASN A 922 -66.43 -12.06 -34.05
C ASN A 922 -67.32 -10.89 -33.58
N SER A 923 -67.15 -10.41 -32.36
CA SER A 923 -67.77 -9.15 -31.93
C SER A 923 -66.87 -7.99 -32.35
N LYS A 924 -67.25 -7.36 -33.47
CA LYS A 924 -66.59 -6.22 -34.14
C LYS A 924 -66.72 -4.88 -33.37
N VAL A 925 -66.78 -4.92 -32.05
CA VAL A 925 -67.01 -3.73 -31.19
C VAL A 925 -65.89 -3.66 -30.16
N ASP A 926 -64.76 -3.07 -30.55
CA ASP A 926 -63.86 -2.39 -29.60
C ASP A 926 -62.73 -1.58 -30.27
N GLU A 927 -62.49 -1.72 -31.58
CA GLU A 927 -61.39 -0.99 -32.24
C GLU A 927 -61.55 0.54 -32.25
N ARG A 928 -62.77 1.09 -32.11
CA ARG A 928 -62.98 2.55 -32.09
C ARG A 928 -62.66 3.22 -30.75
N PHE A 929 -62.78 2.52 -29.62
CA PHE A 929 -62.48 3.09 -28.30
C PHE A 929 -60.97 3.20 -28.07
N TRP A 930 -60.20 2.20 -28.55
CA TRP A 930 -58.74 2.17 -28.45
C TRP A 930 -58.03 3.16 -29.38
N PHE A 931 -58.65 3.54 -30.51
CA PHE A 931 -58.12 4.60 -31.39
C PHE A 931 -58.21 6.00 -30.74
N GLN A 932 -59.20 6.22 -29.87
CA GLN A 932 -59.38 7.48 -29.13
C GLN A 932 -58.37 7.60 -27.98
N MET A 933 -58.13 6.52 -27.22
CA MET A 933 -57.18 6.50 -26.10
C MET A 933 -55.71 6.48 -26.54
N GLY A 934 -55.40 5.86 -27.68
CA GLY A 934 -54.06 5.89 -28.28
C GLY A 934 -53.58 7.29 -28.66
N LYS A 935 -54.51 8.19 -29.04
CA LYS A 935 -54.19 9.61 -29.29
C LYS A 935 -53.82 10.36 -28.01
N TYR A 936 -54.48 10.08 -26.88
CA TYR A 936 -54.17 10.73 -25.60
C TYR A 936 -52.83 10.28 -25.01
N LEU A 937 -52.45 9.01 -25.20
CA LEU A 937 -51.16 8.49 -24.70
C LEU A 937 -49.96 8.99 -25.53
N ILE A 938 -50.15 9.16 -26.85
CA ILE A 938 -49.15 9.77 -27.73
C ILE A 938 -49.02 11.28 -27.45
N PHE A 939 -50.13 11.98 -27.15
CA PHE A 939 -50.11 13.39 -26.74
C PHE A 939 -49.37 13.60 -25.41
N TRP A 940 -49.51 12.67 -24.45
CA TRP A 940 -48.81 12.73 -23.16
C TRP A 940 -47.31 12.38 -23.28
N LEU A 941 -46.95 11.40 -24.12
CA LEU A 941 -45.55 11.04 -24.39
C LEU A 941 -44.81 12.11 -25.22
N LEU A 942 -45.53 12.94 -26.00
CA LEU A 942 -44.95 14.09 -26.72
C LEU A 942 -44.78 15.33 -25.83
N MET A 943 -45.64 15.53 -24.83
CA MET A 943 -45.53 16.68 -23.91
C MET A 943 -44.37 16.56 -22.91
N ASP A 944 -43.98 15.34 -22.52
CA ASP A 944 -42.78 15.11 -21.69
C ASP A 944 -41.46 15.23 -22.47
N TYR A 945 -41.51 15.24 -23.81
CA TYR A 945 -40.33 15.31 -24.67
C TYR A 945 -39.99 16.73 -25.13
N LEU A 946 -40.82 17.72 -24.79
CA LEU A 946 -40.64 19.13 -25.18
C LEU A 946 -40.78 20.07 -23.97
N GLN A 947 -39.78 20.02 -23.09
CA GLN A 947 -39.39 21.20 -22.31
C GLN A 947 -37.88 21.40 -22.43
N ILE A 948 -37.51 22.63 -22.84
CA ILE A 948 -36.15 23.22 -23.01
C ILE A 948 -35.56 22.89 -24.41
N VAL A 949 -35.62 23.73 -25.46
CA VAL A 949 -35.12 25.12 -25.67
C VAL A 949 -35.85 25.77 -26.90
N PRO A 950 -36.01 27.12 -27.03
CA PRO A 950 -37.00 27.73 -27.93
C PRO A 950 -36.57 27.88 -29.41
N SER A 951 -37.59 27.91 -30.26
CA SER A 951 -37.73 28.62 -31.56
C SER A 951 -36.60 28.52 -32.60
N SER A 952 -36.86 27.80 -33.71
CA SER A 952 -37.11 28.40 -35.04
C SER A 952 -37.11 27.37 -36.17
N ASN A 953 -38.22 27.33 -36.92
CA ASN A 953 -38.41 26.96 -38.34
C ASN A 953 -37.51 25.91 -39.02
N TYR A 954 -38.04 24.71 -39.31
CA TYR A 954 -37.81 24.03 -40.59
C TYR A 954 -39.02 23.11 -40.94
N LYS A 955 -39.60 23.32 -42.14
CA LYS A 955 -40.57 22.42 -42.79
C LYS A 955 -39.82 21.28 -43.49
N ILE A 956 -40.22 20.03 -43.31
CA ILE A 956 -39.77 18.90 -44.16
C ILE A 956 -41.00 18.09 -44.61
N SER A 957 -41.05 17.82 -45.92
CA SER A 957 -42.12 17.17 -46.67
C SER A 957 -42.09 15.64 -46.57
N SER A 958 -43.24 15.02 -46.82
CA SER A 958 -43.58 13.62 -46.55
C SER A 958 -42.98 12.55 -47.49
N ASN A 959 -41.99 12.85 -48.33
CA ASN A 959 -41.51 11.90 -49.36
C ASN A 959 -40.11 11.29 -49.12
N GLY A 960 -39.48 11.51 -47.96
CA GLY A 960 -38.16 10.94 -47.63
C GLY A 960 -38.17 9.59 -46.89
N ILE A 961 -39.30 9.18 -46.31
CA ILE A 961 -39.36 8.06 -45.36
C ILE A 961 -39.54 6.70 -46.06
N SER A 962 -40.13 6.67 -47.26
CA SER A 962 -40.36 5.43 -48.01
C SER A 962 -39.07 4.81 -48.59
N ASN A 963 -38.09 5.62 -48.97
CA ASN A 963 -36.84 5.11 -49.57
C ASN A 963 -35.80 4.61 -48.55
N GLN A 964 -35.88 5.01 -47.27
CA GLN A 964 -35.01 4.47 -46.22
C GLN A 964 -35.47 3.10 -45.70
N ILE A 965 -36.78 2.80 -45.75
CA ILE A 965 -37.33 1.52 -45.29
C ILE A 965 -36.99 0.38 -46.25
N ASN A 966 -36.89 0.65 -47.56
CA ASN A 966 -36.52 -0.36 -48.56
C ASN A 966 -35.02 -0.74 -48.55
N ASN A 967 -34.13 0.16 -48.14
CA ASN A 967 -32.70 -0.15 -48.01
C ASN A 967 -32.36 -0.94 -46.74
N LEU A 968 -33.12 -0.77 -45.66
CA LEU A 968 -32.98 -1.58 -44.43
C LEU A 968 -33.44 -3.03 -44.62
N ASN A 969 -34.42 -3.28 -45.48
CA ASN A 969 -34.90 -4.64 -45.80
C ASN A 969 -33.95 -5.43 -46.72
N LYS A 970 -33.08 -4.77 -47.51
CA LYS A 970 -32.04 -5.46 -48.32
C LYS A 970 -30.84 -5.91 -47.48
N GLN A 971 -30.48 -5.20 -46.41
CA GLN A 971 -29.39 -5.62 -45.50
C GLN A 971 -29.78 -6.77 -44.57
N HIS A 972 -31.07 -6.91 -44.23
CA HIS A 972 -31.53 -7.97 -43.32
C HIS A 972 -31.56 -9.37 -43.97
N ASN A 973 -31.62 -9.47 -45.30
CA ASN A 973 -31.65 -10.73 -46.06
C ASN A 973 -30.26 -11.30 -46.43
N LEU A 974 -29.18 -10.54 -46.24
CA LEU A 974 -27.80 -11.01 -46.45
C LEU A 974 -27.19 -11.64 -45.18
N ILE A 975 -27.75 -11.36 -44.01
CA ILE A 975 -27.26 -11.85 -42.70
C ILE A 975 -27.90 -13.21 -42.34
N SER A 976 -29.04 -13.56 -42.94
CA SER A 976 -29.73 -14.84 -42.71
C SER A 976 -29.12 -16.05 -43.42
N ASN A 977 -28.26 -15.87 -44.43
CA ASN A 977 -27.65 -16.97 -45.19
C ASN A 977 -26.25 -17.41 -44.73
N LYS A 978 -25.64 -16.75 -43.72
CA LYS A 978 -24.30 -17.12 -43.20
C LYS A 978 -24.32 -18.00 -41.93
N ASN A 979 -25.46 -18.20 -41.28
CA ASN A 979 -25.57 -18.98 -40.04
C ASN A 979 -26.03 -20.44 -40.21
N ASN A 980 -26.10 -20.95 -41.45
CA ASN A 980 -26.59 -22.30 -41.74
C ASN A 980 -25.52 -23.31 -42.18
N ILE A 981 -24.22 -23.01 -42.06
CA ILE A 981 -23.14 -23.98 -42.40
C ILE A 981 -22.35 -24.48 -41.17
N SER A 982 -22.53 -23.91 -39.97
CA SER A 982 -21.71 -24.25 -38.80
C SER A 982 -22.41 -25.12 -37.74
N ASN A 983 -23.38 -25.96 -38.10
CA ASN A 983 -24.12 -26.80 -37.14
C ASN A 983 -24.41 -28.24 -37.60
N GLN A 984 -23.54 -28.81 -38.45
CA GLN A 984 -23.48 -30.26 -38.69
C GLN A 984 -22.04 -30.74 -38.52
N GLN A 985 -21.61 -30.96 -37.28
CA GLN A 985 -20.64 -31.98 -36.84
C GLN A 985 -20.19 -31.71 -35.39
N ILE A 986 -21.11 -31.84 -34.43
CA ILE A 986 -20.74 -32.22 -33.06
C ILE A 986 -21.72 -33.29 -32.60
N LYS A 987 -21.28 -34.55 -32.66
CA LYS A 987 -21.77 -35.66 -31.82
C LYS A 987 -20.79 -36.83 -31.94
N GLN A 988 -19.82 -36.90 -31.03
CA GLN A 988 -19.37 -38.14 -30.40
C GLN A 988 -18.55 -37.86 -29.12
N LYS A 989 -18.63 -38.81 -28.20
CA LYS A 989 -18.40 -38.73 -26.74
C LYS A 989 -16.92 -38.53 -26.34
N ALA A 990 -16.66 -37.84 -25.22
CA ALA A 990 -15.35 -37.78 -24.56
C ALA A 990 -15.39 -38.41 -23.16
N ALA A 991 -14.40 -39.26 -22.88
CA ALA A 991 -14.17 -40.00 -21.63
C ALA A 991 -13.18 -39.25 -20.69
N ALA A 992 -13.04 -39.76 -19.45
CA ALA A 992 -12.24 -39.19 -18.36
C ALA A 992 -10.71 -39.10 -18.65
N PRO A 993 -9.98 -38.15 -18.03
CA PRO A 993 -8.55 -37.96 -18.28
C PRO A 993 -7.62 -38.86 -17.41
N PRO A 994 -6.50 -39.37 -17.96
CA PRO A 994 -5.44 -40.06 -17.21
C PRO A 994 -4.33 -39.12 -16.66
N PRO A 995 -3.46 -39.60 -15.75
CA PRO A 995 -2.59 -38.76 -14.91
C PRO A 995 -1.32 -38.24 -15.59
N LEU A 996 -0.82 -37.11 -15.05
CA LEU A 996 0.36 -36.36 -15.49
C LEU A 996 1.69 -37.11 -15.24
N LYS A 997 2.57 -37.11 -16.25
CA LYS A 997 4.00 -37.51 -16.13
C LYS A 997 4.91 -36.31 -15.79
N PRO A 998 6.03 -36.53 -15.08
CA PRO A 998 6.87 -35.48 -14.50
C PRO A 998 7.75 -34.74 -15.52
N LYS A 999 8.01 -33.46 -15.25
CA LYS A 999 8.89 -32.58 -16.04
C LYS A 999 10.39 -32.87 -15.79
N PRO A 1000 11.25 -32.86 -16.81
CA PRO A 1000 12.70 -32.95 -16.65
C PRO A 1000 13.36 -31.63 -16.22
N MET A 1001 14.53 -31.75 -15.59
CA MET A 1001 15.37 -30.67 -15.02
C MET A 1001 15.92 -29.67 -16.05
N VAL A 1002 16.04 -28.42 -15.64
CA VAL A 1002 16.62 -27.28 -16.38
C VAL A 1002 18.15 -27.41 -16.45
N LYS A 1003 18.71 -27.23 -17.66
CA LYS A 1003 20.15 -27.04 -17.93
C LYS A 1003 20.45 -25.54 -18.19
N PRO A 1004 21.70 -25.07 -17.97
CA PRO A 1004 22.06 -23.65 -17.89
C PRO A 1004 21.99 -22.89 -19.23
N ILE A 1005 21.80 -21.57 -19.13
CA ILE A 1005 21.67 -20.59 -20.21
C ILE A 1005 22.96 -20.51 -21.04
N THR A 1006 22.89 -20.88 -22.32
CA THR A 1006 23.86 -20.51 -23.35
C THR A 1006 23.34 -19.29 -24.10
N SER A 1007 24.14 -18.22 -24.21
CA SER A 1007 23.83 -17.03 -25.01
C SER A 1007 23.71 -17.40 -26.50
N ASN A 1008 22.60 -17.02 -27.14
CA ASN A 1008 22.42 -17.24 -28.56
C ASN A 1008 23.45 -16.41 -29.38
N PRO A 1009 23.93 -16.91 -30.53
CA PRO A 1009 24.83 -16.18 -31.41
C PRO A 1009 24.16 -14.91 -31.97
N VAL A 1010 24.96 -13.85 -32.16
CA VAL A 1010 24.48 -12.56 -32.68
C VAL A 1010 24.90 -12.38 -34.13
N LEU A 1011 23.98 -11.85 -34.93
CA LEU A 1011 24.12 -11.56 -36.35
C LEU A 1011 24.22 -10.05 -36.56
N ARG A 1012 24.99 -9.62 -37.56
CA ARG A 1012 25.02 -8.25 -38.07
C ARG A 1012 24.44 -8.23 -39.49
N ALA A 1013 23.52 -7.31 -39.76
CA ALA A 1013 22.96 -7.12 -41.09
C ALA A 1013 23.98 -6.51 -42.06
N ILE A 1014 24.29 -7.21 -43.14
CA ILE A 1014 25.22 -6.75 -44.19
C ILE A 1014 24.50 -5.84 -45.20
N TYR A 1015 23.21 -6.09 -45.40
CA TYR A 1015 22.33 -5.35 -46.30
C TYR A 1015 21.00 -5.02 -45.59
N PRO A 1016 20.34 -3.89 -45.93
CA PRO A 1016 19.01 -3.61 -45.42
C PRO A 1016 17.98 -4.55 -46.06
N TYR A 1017 16.95 -4.91 -45.30
CA TYR A 1017 15.88 -5.79 -45.74
C TYR A 1017 14.52 -5.27 -45.23
N GLU A 1018 13.54 -5.21 -46.13
CA GLU A 1018 12.15 -4.87 -45.79
C GLU A 1018 11.26 -6.11 -45.93
N ALA A 1019 10.53 -6.44 -44.86
CA ALA A 1019 9.58 -7.54 -44.81
C ALA A 1019 8.48 -7.39 -45.87
N GLN A 1020 8.27 -8.45 -46.64
CA GLN A 1020 7.22 -8.59 -47.65
C GLN A 1020 5.97 -9.28 -47.07
N ASP A 1021 6.15 -10.12 -46.05
CA ASP A 1021 5.08 -10.81 -45.32
C ASP A 1021 5.05 -10.47 -43.82
N ILE A 1022 3.95 -10.83 -43.13
CA ILE A 1022 3.64 -10.42 -41.73
C ILE A 1022 4.59 -11.08 -40.72
N ASP A 1023 5.16 -12.23 -41.07
CA ASP A 1023 6.08 -13.03 -40.27
C ASP A 1023 7.56 -12.74 -40.52
N GLU A 1024 7.88 -11.90 -41.51
CA GLU A 1024 9.25 -11.45 -41.82
C GLU A 1024 9.69 -10.24 -40.98
N LEU A 1025 11.01 -10.09 -40.79
CA LEU A 1025 11.64 -9.08 -39.95
C LEU A 1025 12.34 -8.03 -40.81
N SER A 1026 11.88 -6.78 -40.80
CA SER A 1026 12.60 -5.67 -41.42
C SER A 1026 13.78 -5.19 -40.56
N PHE A 1027 14.94 -4.95 -41.17
CA PHE A 1027 16.15 -4.45 -40.50
C PHE A 1027 17.02 -3.60 -41.44
N THR A 1028 17.80 -2.69 -40.86
CA THR A 1028 18.75 -1.83 -41.60
C THR A 1028 20.15 -2.42 -41.58
N LYS A 1029 21.01 -2.00 -42.53
CA LYS A 1029 22.43 -2.35 -42.54
C LYS A 1029 23.10 -2.04 -41.18
N ASP A 1030 24.01 -2.90 -40.76
CA ASP A 1030 24.78 -2.88 -39.51
C ASP A 1030 23.97 -3.11 -38.21
N GLN A 1031 22.67 -3.40 -38.31
CA GLN A 1031 21.83 -3.70 -37.15
C GLN A 1031 22.13 -5.09 -36.58
N LEU A 1032 22.15 -5.19 -35.24
CA LEU A 1032 22.41 -6.45 -34.53
C LEU A 1032 21.11 -7.24 -34.28
N ILE A 1033 21.16 -8.54 -34.55
CA ILE A 1033 20.03 -9.46 -34.48
C ILE A 1033 20.46 -10.70 -33.70
N GLU A 1034 19.72 -11.06 -32.64
CA GLU A 1034 19.91 -12.32 -31.93
C GLU A 1034 19.32 -13.47 -32.76
N LEU A 1035 20.14 -14.47 -33.11
CA LEU A 1035 19.68 -15.63 -33.86
C LEU A 1035 18.96 -16.61 -32.92
N ILE A 1036 17.70 -16.92 -33.23
CA ILE A 1036 16.89 -17.85 -32.44
C ILE A 1036 16.95 -19.25 -33.06
N GLU A 1037 16.77 -19.37 -34.37
CA GLU A 1037 16.71 -20.65 -35.06
C GLU A 1037 17.18 -20.53 -36.51
N LYS A 1038 18.00 -21.49 -36.97
CA LYS A 1038 18.40 -21.62 -38.38
C LYS A 1038 17.52 -22.65 -39.06
N ASP A 1039 16.81 -22.24 -40.10
CA ASP A 1039 16.11 -23.15 -41.00
C ASP A 1039 16.97 -23.47 -42.24
N GLU A 1040 16.86 -24.69 -42.75
CA GLU A 1040 17.57 -25.17 -43.94
C GLU A 1040 17.09 -24.49 -45.24
N SER A 1041 15.91 -23.85 -45.22
CA SER A 1041 15.36 -23.08 -46.35
C SER A 1041 16.08 -21.76 -46.65
N GLY A 1042 17.03 -21.35 -45.79
CA GLY A 1042 17.73 -20.07 -45.92
C GLY A 1042 17.02 -18.88 -45.27
N TRP A 1043 15.90 -19.12 -44.59
CA TRP A 1043 15.18 -18.12 -43.79
C TRP A 1043 15.34 -18.42 -42.31
N TRP A 1044 16.08 -17.57 -41.60
CA TRP A 1044 16.37 -17.76 -40.17
C TRP A 1044 15.40 -16.97 -39.31
N THR A 1045 15.14 -17.45 -38.10
CA THR A 1045 14.33 -16.70 -37.13
C THR A 1045 15.27 -15.90 -36.23
N GLY A 1046 15.06 -14.58 -36.17
CA GLY A 1046 15.88 -13.69 -35.36
C GLY A 1046 15.08 -12.62 -34.64
N ARG A 1047 15.70 -12.01 -33.63
CA ARG A 1047 15.14 -10.90 -32.86
C ARG A 1047 16.05 -9.69 -32.90
N LEU A 1048 15.52 -8.52 -33.21
CA LEU A 1048 16.31 -7.28 -33.19
C LEU A 1048 16.81 -6.99 -31.77
N MET A 1049 18.11 -6.71 -31.63
CA MET A 1049 18.75 -6.37 -30.35
C MET A 1049 18.53 -4.88 -29.99
N VAL A 1050 17.26 -4.49 -29.90
CA VAL A 1050 16.80 -3.15 -29.45
C VAL A 1050 15.75 -3.33 -28.35
N GLN A 1051 15.56 -2.34 -27.47
CA GLN A 1051 14.52 -2.41 -26.44
C GLN A 1051 13.14 -2.61 -27.08
N GLY A 1052 12.48 -3.75 -26.79
CA GLY A 1052 11.21 -4.14 -27.40
C GLY A 1052 11.33 -4.75 -28.81
N GLY A 1053 12.50 -5.26 -29.18
CA GLY A 1053 12.80 -5.80 -30.51
C GLY A 1053 11.81 -6.85 -30.99
N LYS A 1054 11.29 -6.64 -32.21
CA LYS A 1054 10.43 -7.59 -32.91
C LYS A 1054 11.21 -8.86 -33.28
N THR A 1055 10.49 -9.98 -33.32
CA THR A 1055 11.00 -11.29 -33.74
C THR A 1055 10.30 -11.68 -35.04
N GLY A 1056 11.03 -12.21 -36.01
CA GLY A 1056 10.49 -12.64 -37.30
C GLY A 1056 11.54 -13.36 -38.15
N LEU A 1057 11.14 -13.80 -39.34
CA LEU A 1057 11.99 -14.45 -40.33
C LEU A 1057 12.88 -13.45 -41.06
N LEU A 1058 14.13 -13.82 -41.29
CA LEU A 1058 15.10 -13.02 -42.02
C LEU A 1058 15.91 -13.87 -43.00
N PRO A 1059 16.26 -13.35 -44.17
CA PRO A 1059 17.04 -14.10 -45.16
C PRO A 1059 18.50 -14.22 -44.72
N ALA A 1060 19.02 -15.45 -44.66
CA ALA A 1060 20.35 -15.78 -44.15
C ALA A 1060 21.50 -15.09 -44.93
N ASN A 1061 21.30 -14.80 -46.20
CA ASN A 1061 22.28 -14.12 -47.06
C ASN A 1061 22.39 -12.60 -46.83
N TYR A 1062 21.54 -12.02 -45.98
CA TYR A 1062 21.57 -10.58 -45.64
C TYR A 1062 22.31 -10.31 -44.31
N VAL A 1063 22.79 -11.35 -43.63
CA VAL A 1063 23.36 -11.28 -42.28
C VAL A 1063 24.65 -12.09 -42.15
N GLU A 1064 25.54 -11.67 -41.26
CA GLU A 1064 26.75 -12.42 -40.88
C GLU A 1064 26.80 -12.64 -39.36
N GLU A 1065 27.31 -13.80 -38.92
CA GLU A 1065 27.55 -14.04 -37.49
C GLU A 1065 28.71 -13.22 -36.97
N VAL A 1066 28.47 -12.49 -35.88
CA VAL A 1066 29.48 -11.70 -35.16
C VAL A 1066 29.62 -12.28 -33.76
N LYS A 1067 30.86 -12.57 -33.36
CA LYS A 1067 31.17 -12.86 -31.96
C LYS A 1067 31.21 -11.53 -31.20
N LEU A 1068 30.20 -11.30 -30.36
CA LEU A 1068 30.17 -10.18 -29.41
C LEU A 1068 31.07 -10.44 -28.20
#